data_AF-A0A1E3USK6-F1
#
_entry.id   AF-A0A1E3USK6-F1
#
_cell.length_a   1.000
_cell.length_b   1.000
_cell.length_c   1.000
_cell.angle_alpha   90.00
_cell.angle_beta   90.00
_cell.angle_gamma   90.00
#
_symmetry.space_group_name_H-M   'P 1'
#
loop_
_entity.id
_entity.type
_entity.pdbx_description
1 polymer ?
#
loop_
_entity_poly.entity_id
_entity_poly.type
_entity_poly.pdbx_seq_one_letter_code
_entity_poly.pdbx_strand_id
1 'polypeptide(L)'
;MKCLVLAGGRGDRLWPLSRKNYPKQFISIQKDHSIFQETIARNIPYCDEFIIVTNKEYQFIVENQMKAFQGITYRLVLEEVGRKTTAAIVLSCLQFPLSELMFVVASDHLIEGPTYKDDVTRAAELARDGWLVTFGMDIRKPETRFGYIRCHDDEVLSFIEKPDAATAASYFEAGDYLINSGMFLFRVGTLVQEIRKFYPWLYNSCEAAFYMRKVKGRHTYYPSEVLEGIQAVPIEKSVFEKTGRGKVIHSSFRWQDIGSLEDLSMTGIQRDDRNQIVYESTNTTVLNQSDRQLVVANNLENITIINTEDAVYVGRTGESEKLKGIMKENPEEQHYFDQGRIIYKPWGTYELLNVNPRYVVRKVVVTEGKTIYAHQHAHRTEHWIIVCGRARIILKGSEREYGANDSIEVPENTAHQISNIGNEPLVFMEISTGTMVEERDLISIRSRDLSEAELGYQVEPFVRLLPAFKDYLWGGTRLRDIYGKKCDYEIIAESWELSAHKEGQSIVASGRHKGLLFSEYLDRIGKEKWGWKCQPLERFPLLVKLIDAKENLSVQVHPDDSYALEKENEYGKNEMWYILQCDPDSCIYCGFKRDVTREEVEKAVEENTILSLLNRIPIKQGDAFFIPAGTVHAIGKGSLICEIQQSSNCTYRLYDYNRKDKYGNYRELHMEKALAVMDYSRYEVQRFDSETIETEDVLLRILSRCKYFECVSCTLHGTYSLEEDGNSFYSLLCVGGNAVLKNQEGTERMDIKAGDSIFIPAGGQKFLLEGEGEFIITHI
;
A
#
# COMPACT_ATOMS: atom_id res chain seq x y z
N MET A 1 -6.59 -11.40 5.44
CA MET A 1 -6.72 -10.20 6.30
C MET A 1 -5.52 -9.28 6.10
N LYS A 2 -5.62 -8.03 6.53
CA LYS A 2 -4.56 -7.01 6.40
C LYS A 2 -3.75 -6.86 7.69
N CYS A 3 -2.44 -6.62 7.58
CA CYS A 3 -1.59 -6.31 8.73
C CYS A 3 -1.26 -4.83 8.77
N LEU A 4 -1.69 -4.11 9.80
CA LEU A 4 -1.29 -2.73 10.05
C LEU A 4 -0.09 -2.70 10.99
N VAL A 5 1.07 -2.32 10.47
CA VAL A 5 2.31 -2.21 11.23
C VAL A 5 2.53 -0.76 11.63
N LEU A 6 2.48 -0.49 12.94
CA LEU A 6 2.76 0.83 13.50
C LEU A 6 4.28 0.96 13.72
N ALA A 7 4.96 1.63 12.81
CA ALA A 7 6.40 1.85 12.81
C ALA A 7 6.77 3.27 13.27
N GLY A 8 6.30 3.63 14.46
CA GLY A 8 6.55 4.94 15.07
C GLY A 8 7.58 4.91 16.20
N GLY A 9 8.16 6.08 16.50
CA GLY A 9 9.00 6.30 17.68
C GLY A 9 10.50 6.37 17.36
N ARG A 10 11.16 7.40 17.89
CA ARG A 10 12.59 7.67 17.63
C ARG A 10 13.54 6.69 18.32
N GLY A 11 13.15 6.21 19.50
CA GLY A 11 13.92 5.20 20.24
C GLY A 11 15.05 5.73 21.11
N ASP A 12 15.10 7.02 21.48
CA ASP A 12 16.23 7.68 22.17
C ASP A 12 16.90 6.90 23.33
N ARG A 13 16.14 6.06 24.04
CA ARG A 13 16.62 5.21 25.15
C ARG A 13 17.47 4.01 24.70
N LEU A 14 17.58 3.79 23.38
CA LEU A 14 18.38 2.75 22.74
C LEU A 14 19.63 3.34 22.07
N TRP A 15 19.92 4.64 22.24
CA TRP A 15 21.20 5.18 21.80
C TRP A 15 22.36 4.44 22.50
N PRO A 16 23.45 4.06 21.79
CA PRO A 16 23.85 4.46 20.45
C PRO A 16 23.41 3.48 19.35
N LEU A 17 22.44 2.60 19.56
CA LEU A 17 21.90 1.75 18.48
C LEU A 17 20.87 2.51 17.63
N SER A 18 20.06 3.36 18.27
CA SER A 18 19.09 4.23 17.58
C SER A 18 19.64 5.62 17.29
N ARG A 19 19.14 6.26 16.24
CA ARG A 19 19.37 7.66 15.87
C ARG A 19 18.07 8.33 15.46
N LYS A 20 18.04 9.66 15.37
CA LYS A 20 16.88 10.38 14.81
C LYS A 20 16.51 9.87 13.43
N ASN A 21 17.52 9.69 12.57
CA ASN A 21 17.39 9.19 11.21
C ASN A 21 17.42 7.66 11.08
N TYR A 22 17.52 6.93 12.18
CA TYR A 22 17.51 5.46 12.21
C TYR A 22 16.87 4.95 13.50
N PRO A 23 15.52 4.95 13.55
CA PRO A 23 14.77 4.67 14.77
C PRO A 23 14.79 3.19 15.17
N LYS A 24 14.35 2.92 16.40
CA LYS A 24 14.54 1.65 17.10
C LYS A 24 14.08 0.38 16.36
N GLN A 25 12.96 0.47 15.65
CA GLN A 25 12.34 -0.66 14.96
C GLN A 25 13.20 -1.23 13.83
N PHE A 26 14.10 -0.41 13.29
CA PHE A 26 14.96 -0.80 12.17
C PHE A 26 16.30 -1.38 12.62
N ILE A 27 16.62 -1.35 13.91
CA ILE A 27 17.88 -1.89 14.45
C ILE A 27 17.89 -3.41 14.26
N SER A 28 18.97 -3.92 13.67
CA SER A 28 19.23 -5.36 13.56
C SER A 28 19.52 -5.96 14.94
N ILE A 29 18.69 -6.93 15.34
CA ILE A 29 18.69 -7.49 16.69
C ILE A 29 18.78 -9.03 16.66
N GLN A 30 18.31 -9.71 15.61
CA GLN A 30 18.44 -11.17 15.49
C GLN A 30 19.03 -11.54 14.13
N LYS A 31 20.19 -12.22 14.11
CA LYS A 31 20.76 -12.86 12.89
C LYS A 31 20.67 -11.97 11.64
N ASP A 32 21.13 -10.73 11.77
CA ASP A 32 21.15 -9.68 10.73
C ASP A 32 19.79 -9.06 10.35
N HIS A 33 18.67 -9.48 10.95
CA HIS A 33 17.34 -8.89 10.72
C HIS A 33 16.94 -7.88 11.80
N SER A 34 16.14 -6.89 11.40
CA SER A 34 15.53 -5.91 12.31
C SER A 34 14.27 -6.41 13.01
N ILE A 35 13.88 -5.79 14.12
CA ILE A 35 12.59 -6.12 14.78
C ILE A 35 11.41 -5.88 13.83
N PHE A 36 11.50 -4.85 13.00
CA PHE A 36 10.53 -4.59 11.94
C PHE A 36 10.44 -5.78 10.98
N GLN A 37 11.57 -6.28 10.46
CA GLN A 37 11.58 -7.44 9.56
C GLN A 37 11.05 -8.71 10.23
N GLU A 38 11.40 -8.97 11.49
CA GLU A 38 10.84 -10.09 12.25
C GLU A 38 9.32 -9.96 12.43
N THR A 39 8.82 -8.74 12.63
CA THR A 39 7.38 -8.46 12.71
C THR A 39 6.68 -8.75 11.38
N ILE A 40 7.29 -8.37 10.25
CA ILE A 40 6.76 -8.71 8.92
C ILE A 40 6.76 -10.23 8.73
N ALA A 41 7.92 -10.87 8.90
CA ALA A 41 8.11 -12.31 8.68
C ALA A 41 7.11 -13.16 9.47
N ARG A 42 6.93 -12.85 10.75
CA ARG A 42 5.99 -13.55 11.66
C ARG A 42 4.54 -13.48 11.17
N ASN A 43 4.16 -12.44 10.42
CA ASN A 43 2.78 -12.17 10.02
C ASN A 43 2.45 -12.56 8.57
N ILE A 44 3.45 -12.90 7.75
CA ILE A 44 3.25 -13.37 6.37
C ILE A 44 2.22 -14.50 6.25
N PRO A 45 2.20 -15.52 7.14
CA PRO A 45 1.24 -16.63 6.98
C PRO A 45 -0.23 -16.24 7.16
N TYR A 46 -0.52 -15.08 7.73
CA TYR A 46 -1.87 -14.67 8.13
C TYR A 46 -2.42 -13.50 7.30
N CYS A 47 -1.52 -12.74 6.67
CA CYS A 47 -1.85 -11.46 6.07
C CYS A 47 -1.46 -11.43 4.59
N ASP A 48 -2.37 -10.97 3.75
CA ASP A 48 -2.17 -10.88 2.29
C ASP A 48 -1.53 -9.55 1.85
N GLU A 49 -1.57 -8.54 2.72
CA GLU A 49 -1.01 -7.21 2.47
C GLU A 49 -0.65 -6.52 3.80
N PHE A 50 0.47 -5.78 3.79
CA PHE A 50 0.97 -5.00 4.92
C PHE A 50 0.75 -3.50 4.71
N ILE A 51 0.19 -2.82 5.70
CA ILE A 51 0.04 -1.37 5.74
C ILE A 51 1.00 -0.86 6.79
N ILE A 52 2.06 -0.21 6.38
CA ILE A 52 3.10 0.25 7.30
C ILE A 52 2.92 1.75 7.51
N VAL A 53 2.56 2.13 8.73
CA VAL A 53 2.42 3.53 9.13
C VAL A 53 3.72 4.00 9.76
N THR A 54 4.34 5.03 9.19
CA THR A 54 5.63 5.55 9.68
C THR A 54 5.75 7.04 9.40
N ASN A 55 6.76 7.67 10.02
CA ASN A 55 7.12 9.03 9.64
C ASN A 55 7.70 9.05 8.21
N LYS A 56 7.38 10.10 7.44
CA LYS A 56 7.90 10.32 6.07
C LYS A 56 9.43 10.24 5.99
N GLU A 57 10.16 10.70 7.02
CA GLU A 57 11.62 10.63 7.08
C GLU A 57 12.15 9.18 7.02
N TYR A 58 11.33 8.20 7.40
CA TYR A 58 11.72 6.79 7.46
C TYR A 58 11.29 5.98 6.23
N GLN A 59 10.66 6.62 5.24
CA GLN A 59 10.14 5.97 4.03
C GLN A 59 11.19 5.01 3.41
N PHE A 60 12.38 5.53 3.11
CA PHE A 60 13.41 4.78 2.40
C PHE A 60 14.05 3.68 3.25
N ILE A 61 14.01 3.81 4.58
CA ILE A 61 14.48 2.75 5.49
C ILE A 61 13.54 1.56 5.40
N VAL A 62 12.22 1.81 5.50
CA VAL A 62 11.18 0.79 5.37
C VAL A 62 11.26 0.12 4.00
N GLU A 63 11.28 0.90 2.91
CA GLU A 63 11.36 0.35 1.56
C GLU A 63 12.59 -0.53 1.38
N ASN A 64 13.74 -0.13 1.91
CA ASN A 64 14.96 -0.93 1.80
C ASN A 64 14.88 -2.22 2.63
N GLN A 65 14.34 -2.19 3.84
CA GLN A 65 14.17 -3.40 4.66
C GLN A 65 13.13 -4.37 4.08
N MET A 66 12.10 -3.85 3.40
CA MET A 66 11.09 -4.67 2.71
C MET A 66 11.65 -5.43 1.50
N LYS A 67 12.79 -5.01 0.92
CA LYS A 67 13.44 -5.74 -0.20
C LYS A 67 13.88 -7.16 0.17
N ALA A 68 14.07 -7.45 1.45
CA ALA A 68 14.36 -8.80 1.93
C ALA A 68 13.22 -9.79 1.64
N PHE A 69 12.02 -9.29 1.36
CA PHE A 69 10.85 -10.11 1.11
C PHE A 69 10.40 -10.04 -0.36
N GLN A 70 10.45 -11.18 -1.04
CA GLN A 70 9.97 -11.28 -2.42
C GLN A 70 8.47 -11.58 -2.48
N GLY A 71 7.75 -10.86 -3.34
CA GLY A 71 6.32 -11.12 -3.61
C GLY A 71 5.35 -10.69 -2.51
N ILE A 72 5.80 -9.97 -1.49
CA ILE A 72 4.91 -9.39 -0.47
C ILE A 72 4.30 -8.08 -0.99
N THR A 73 2.98 -7.96 -0.88
CA THR A 73 2.27 -6.70 -1.12
C THR A 73 2.29 -5.84 0.12
N TYR A 74 2.67 -4.56 -0.03
CA TYR A 74 2.59 -3.59 1.06
C TYR A 74 2.32 -2.17 0.56
N ARG A 75 1.77 -1.34 1.45
CA ARG A 75 1.58 0.11 1.28
C ARG A 75 2.23 0.86 2.42
N LEU A 76 2.68 2.08 2.14
CA LEU A 76 3.17 2.98 3.18
C LEU A 76 2.17 4.10 3.42
N VAL A 77 1.85 4.33 4.70
CA VAL A 77 1.15 5.52 5.18
C VAL A 77 2.20 6.39 5.86
N LEU A 78 2.49 7.52 5.23
CA LEU A 78 3.60 8.41 5.57
C LEU A 78 3.06 9.67 6.23
N GLU A 79 3.34 9.80 7.52
CA GLU A 79 2.96 10.95 8.34
C GLU A 79 4.13 11.93 8.43
N GLU A 80 3.91 13.22 8.19
CA GLU A 80 4.95 14.23 8.48
C GLU A 80 5.00 14.56 9.98
N VAL A 81 3.87 14.46 10.68
CA VAL A 81 3.73 14.70 12.12
C VAL A 81 2.94 13.57 12.76
N GLY A 82 3.51 12.92 13.76
CA GLY A 82 2.85 11.80 14.44
C GLY A 82 1.64 12.23 15.29
N ARG A 83 0.51 11.52 15.16
CA ARG A 83 -0.74 11.81 15.88
C ARG A 83 -1.23 10.68 16.78
N LYS A 84 -0.29 9.91 17.35
CA LYS A 84 -0.55 8.71 18.16
C LYS A 84 -1.33 7.65 17.36
N THR A 85 -1.68 6.54 18.02
CA THR A 85 -2.15 5.33 17.34
C THR A 85 -3.55 5.43 16.75
N THR A 86 -4.48 6.20 17.34
CA THR A 86 -5.85 6.27 16.81
C THR A 86 -5.89 6.83 15.38
N ALA A 87 -5.24 7.96 15.13
CA ALA A 87 -5.24 8.60 13.82
C ALA A 87 -4.61 7.68 12.76
N ALA A 88 -3.43 7.12 13.06
CA ALA A 88 -2.74 6.15 12.21
C ALA A 88 -3.63 4.96 11.81
N ILE A 89 -4.35 4.40 12.78
CA ILE A 89 -5.24 3.25 12.56
C ILE A 89 -6.47 3.65 11.75
N VAL A 90 -7.14 4.76 12.09
CA VAL A 90 -8.36 5.21 11.40
C VAL A 90 -8.06 5.61 9.95
N LEU A 91 -7.02 6.40 9.70
CA LEU A 91 -6.61 6.79 8.34
C LEU A 91 -6.26 5.59 7.46
N SER A 92 -5.70 4.54 8.07
CA SER A 92 -5.42 3.29 7.37
C SER A 92 -6.70 2.50 7.10
N CYS A 93 -7.60 2.41 8.08
CA CYS A 93 -8.91 1.74 7.94
C CYS A 93 -9.77 2.34 6.82
N LEU A 94 -9.74 3.66 6.62
CA LEU A 94 -10.50 4.34 5.57
C LEU A 94 -10.10 3.93 4.14
N GLN A 95 -8.95 3.27 3.96
CA GLN A 95 -8.50 2.76 2.66
C GLN A 95 -9.12 1.41 2.29
N PHE A 96 -9.82 0.75 3.22
CA PHE A 96 -10.32 -0.61 3.06
C PHE A 96 -11.83 -0.71 3.25
N PRO A 97 -12.46 -1.75 2.68
CA PRO A 97 -13.89 -1.98 2.91
C PRO A 97 -14.21 -2.28 4.37
N LEU A 98 -15.45 -1.99 4.79
CA LEU A 98 -15.89 -2.14 6.18
C LEU A 98 -15.96 -3.60 6.67
N SER A 99 -15.85 -4.59 5.78
CA SER A 99 -15.73 -6.01 6.14
C SER A 99 -14.29 -6.47 6.37
N GLU A 100 -13.30 -5.69 5.94
CA GLU A 100 -11.90 -6.08 6.01
C GLU A 100 -11.48 -6.32 7.46
N LEU A 101 -10.64 -7.33 7.67
CA LEU A 101 -10.03 -7.59 8.97
C LEU A 101 -8.68 -6.89 9.01
N MET A 102 -8.48 -6.09 10.05
CA MET A 102 -7.23 -5.37 10.29
C MET A 102 -6.58 -5.95 11.54
N PHE A 103 -5.38 -6.51 11.37
CA PHE A 103 -4.52 -6.93 12.46
C PHE A 103 -3.44 -5.87 12.72
N VAL A 104 -3.60 -5.12 13.80
CA VAL A 104 -2.69 -4.05 14.22
C VAL A 104 -1.59 -4.62 15.11
N VAL A 105 -0.35 -4.37 14.71
CA VAL A 105 0.85 -4.79 15.43
C VAL A 105 1.84 -3.62 15.54
N ALA A 106 2.62 -3.60 16.62
CA ALA A 106 3.73 -2.68 16.76
C ALA A 106 5.01 -3.29 16.17
N SER A 107 5.86 -2.46 15.57
CA SER A 107 7.10 -2.91 14.89
C SER A 107 8.28 -3.18 15.81
N ASP A 108 8.10 -3.02 17.11
CA ASP A 108 9.11 -3.03 18.18
C ASP A 108 8.86 -4.14 19.22
N HIS A 109 7.99 -5.10 18.90
CA HIS A 109 7.74 -6.27 19.74
C HIS A 109 8.54 -7.49 19.29
N LEU A 110 9.30 -8.06 20.23
CA LEU A 110 9.84 -9.40 20.09
C LEU A 110 8.83 -10.43 20.58
N ILE A 111 8.48 -11.39 19.72
CA ILE A 111 7.52 -12.45 20.02
C ILE A 111 8.09 -13.80 19.61
N GLU A 112 8.09 -14.75 20.54
CA GLU A 112 8.58 -16.12 20.35
C GLU A 112 7.60 -17.13 20.96
N GLY A 113 7.40 -18.27 20.31
CA GLY A 113 6.59 -19.37 20.84
C GLY A 113 5.53 -19.87 19.87
N PRO A 114 5.11 -21.15 20.00
CA PRO A 114 4.25 -21.80 19.00
C PRO A 114 2.80 -21.34 19.03
N THR A 115 2.31 -20.77 20.14
CA THR A 115 0.88 -20.44 20.31
C THR A 115 0.44 -19.20 19.54
N TYR A 116 1.37 -18.34 19.08
CA TYR A 116 1.05 -17.11 18.36
C TYR A 116 0.11 -17.36 17.17
N LYS A 117 0.32 -18.47 16.45
CA LYS A 117 -0.53 -18.89 15.33
C LYS A 117 -1.98 -19.10 15.76
N ASP A 118 -2.18 -19.86 16.83
CA ASP A 118 -3.50 -20.26 17.30
C ASP A 118 -4.22 -19.04 17.89
N ASP A 119 -3.49 -18.20 18.62
CA ASP A 119 -3.97 -16.95 19.20
C ASP A 119 -4.46 -15.97 18.11
N VAL A 120 -3.68 -15.77 17.05
CA VAL A 120 -4.07 -14.91 15.92
C VAL A 120 -5.26 -15.49 15.15
N THR A 121 -5.31 -16.81 14.97
CA THR A 121 -6.43 -17.49 14.30
C THR A 121 -7.72 -17.31 15.09
N ARG A 122 -7.66 -17.52 16.40
CA ARG A 122 -8.81 -17.33 17.30
C ARG A 122 -9.27 -15.86 17.35
N ALA A 123 -8.34 -14.92 17.38
CA ALA A 123 -8.66 -13.50 17.31
C ALA A 123 -9.38 -13.14 16.00
N ALA A 124 -8.95 -13.71 14.88
CA ALA A 124 -9.60 -13.49 13.58
C ALA A 124 -11.05 -14.01 13.55
N GLU A 125 -11.34 -15.15 14.17
CA GLU A 125 -12.72 -15.65 14.33
C GLU A 125 -13.60 -14.65 15.11
N LEU A 126 -13.15 -14.24 16.30
CA LEU A 126 -13.90 -13.29 17.13
C LEU A 126 -14.09 -11.94 16.43
N ALA A 127 -13.09 -11.45 15.70
CA ALA A 127 -13.21 -10.21 14.94
C ALA A 127 -14.20 -10.32 13.78
N ARG A 128 -14.32 -11.49 13.13
CA ARG A 128 -15.37 -11.73 12.12
C ARG A 128 -16.76 -11.63 12.76
N ASP A 129 -16.93 -12.10 13.99
CA ASP A 129 -18.18 -11.98 14.75
C ASP A 129 -18.47 -10.55 15.25
N GLY A 130 -17.57 -9.60 14.98
CA GLY A 130 -17.77 -8.18 15.25
C GLY A 130 -17.25 -7.72 16.62
N TRP A 131 -16.36 -8.48 17.24
CA TRP A 131 -15.64 -8.10 18.46
C TRP A 131 -14.39 -7.26 18.14
N LEU A 132 -13.98 -6.43 19.10
CA LEU A 132 -12.68 -5.75 19.11
C LEU A 132 -11.72 -6.56 19.97
N VAL A 133 -10.80 -7.28 19.34
CA VAL A 133 -9.94 -8.25 20.03
C VAL A 133 -8.60 -7.61 20.38
N THR A 134 -8.13 -7.81 21.61
CA THR A 134 -6.79 -7.48 22.08
C THR A 134 -6.07 -8.74 22.58
N PHE A 135 -4.76 -8.66 22.80
CA PHE A 135 -3.93 -9.78 23.27
C PHE A 135 -3.33 -9.43 24.63
N GLY A 136 -3.65 -10.22 25.64
CA GLY A 136 -3.24 -10.02 27.03
C GLY A 136 -2.12 -10.96 27.44
N MET A 137 -1.10 -10.43 28.12
CA MET A 137 0.04 -11.19 28.66
C MET A 137 -0.05 -11.31 30.19
N ASP A 138 0.48 -12.39 30.75
CA ASP A 138 0.59 -12.54 32.20
C ASP A 138 1.44 -11.42 32.84
N ILE A 139 0.96 -10.90 33.97
CA ILE A 139 1.73 -9.95 34.77
C ILE A 139 2.81 -10.74 35.52
N ARG A 140 4.08 -10.60 35.12
CA ARG A 140 5.22 -11.23 35.83
C ARG A 140 5.75 -10.40 36.99
N LYS A 141 5.63 -9.08 36.86
CA LYS A 141 5.98 -8.07 37.86
C LYS A 141 5.12 -6.82 37.61
N PRO A 142 4.81 -6.03 38.64
CA PRO A 142 4.12 -4.76 38.46
C PRO A 142 4.91 -3.84 37.52
N GLU A 143 4.29 -3.42 36.43
CA GLU A 143 4.88 -2.56 35.41
C GLU A 143 4.01 -1.32 35.17
N THR A 144 4.60 -0.12 35.23
CA THR A 144 3.89 1.15 34.97
C THR A 144 3.98 1.57 33.50
N ARG A 145 4.80 0.88 32.71
CA ARG A 145 5.05 1.18 31.30
C ARG A 145 3.91 0.76 30.38
N PHE A 146 3.06 -0.18 30.81
CA PHE A 146 2.05 -0.83 29.98
C PHE A 146 0.62 -0.52 30.44
N GLY A 147 -0.33 -0.73 29.53
CA GLY A 147 -1.75 -0.80 29.86
C GLY A 147 -2.13 -2.15 30.47
N TYR A 148 -3.24 -2.18 31.20
CA TYR A 148 -3.79 -3.37 31.84
C TYR A 148 -5.22 -3.63 31.36
N ILE A 149 -5.54 -4.90 31.21
CA ILE A 149 -6.85 -5.40 30.78
C ILE A 149 -7.41 -6.20 31.94
N ARG A 150 -8.52 -5.77 32.51
CA ARG A 150 -9.30 -6.58 33.44
C ARG A 150 -10.24 -7.46 32.65
N CYS A 151 -10.25 -8.76 32.90
CA CYS A 151 -11.09 -9.68 32.13
C CYS A 151 -11.75 -10.76 32.99
N HIS A 152 -12.85 -11.27 32.47
CA HIS A 152 -13.46 -12.52 32.93
C HIS A 152 -13.58 -13.44 31.73
N ASP A 153 -12.92 -14.60 31.77
CA ASP A 153 -12.67 -15.43 30.60
C ASP A 153 -12.05 -14.61 29.45
N ASP A 154 -12.74 -14.52 28.31
CA ASP A 154 -12.31 -13.73 27.15
C ASP A 154 -12.94 -12.33 27.10
N GLU A 155 -13.83 -11.97 28.03
CA GLU A 155 -14.53 -10.67 28.05
C GLU A 155 -13.70 -9.59 28.73
N VAL A 156 -13.54 -8.44 28.05
CA VAL A 156 -12.87 -7.27 28.61
C VAL A 156 -13.86 -6.47 29.46
N LEU A 157 -13.61 -6.41 30.77
CA LEU A 157 -14.42 -5.66 31.73
C LEU A 157 -13.99 -4.19 31.83
N SER A 158 -12.68 -3.94 31.77
CA SER A 158 -12.13 -2.59 31.77
C SER A 158 -10.72 -2.57 31.21
N PHE A 159 -10.38 -1.48 30.53
CA PHE A 159 -9.04 -1.19 30.05
C PHE A 159 -8.47 0.00 30.83
N ILE A 160 -7.20 -0.06 31.23
CA ILE A 160 -6.52 1.01 31.96
C ILE A 160 -5.15 1.26 31.34
N GLU A 161 -4.94 2.45 30.77
CA GLU A 161 -3.64 2.82 30.19
C GLU A 161 -2.68 3.38 31.26
N LYS A 162 -1.54 2.71 31.46
CA LYS A 162 -0.36 3.18 32.24
C LYS A 162 -0.69 3.66 33.67
N PRO A 163 -1.04 2.74 34.58
CA PRO A 163 -1.33 3.08 35.96
C PRO A 163 -0.07 3.52 36.73
N ASP A 164 -0.28 4.16 37.88
CA ASP A 164 0.80 4.40 38.84
C ASP A 164 1.30 3.09 39.50
N ALA A 165 2.43 3.16 40.19
CA ALA A 165 3.10 1.98 40.75
C ALA A 165 2.25 1.24 41.80
N ALA A 166 1.48 1.98 42.62
CA ALA A 166 0.63 1.37 43.65
C ALA A 166 -0.54 0.62 43.01
N THR A 167 -1.12 1.20 41.96
CA THR A 167 -2.21 0.62 41.18
C THR A 167 -1.74 -0.59 40.36
N ALA A 168 -0.54 -0.54 39.77
CA ALA A 168 0.04 -1.69 39.08
C ALA A 168 0.28 -2.88 40.04
N ALA A 169 0.70 -2.61 41.29
CA ALA A 169 0.88 -3.64 42.29
C ALA A 169 -0.45 -4.29 42.71
N SER A 170 -1.52 -3.50 42.88
CA SER A 170 -2.83 -4.07 43.22
C SER A 170 -3.42 -4.93 42.09
N TYR A 171 -3.17 -4.59 40.83
CA TYR A 171 -3.58 -5.41 39.69
C TYR A 171 -2.87 -6.76 39.63
N PHE A 172 -1.57 -6.77 39.97
CA PHE A 172 -0.82 -8.02 40.09
C PHE A 172 -1.37 -8.92 41.20
N GLU A 173 -1.77 -8.36 42.34
CA GLU A 173 -2.36 -9.12 43.45
C GLU A 173 -3.77 -9.63 43.16
N ALA A 174 -4.57 -8.91 42.37
CA ALA A 174 -5.95 -9.26 42.09
C ALA A 174 -6.09 -10.52 41.20
N GLY A 175 -5.14 -10.75 40.29
CA GLY A 175 -5.07 -11.96 39.44
C GLY A 175 -6.09 -12.02 38.29
N ASP A 176 -7.00 -11.06 38.17
CA ASP A 176 -7.97 -10.91 37.07
C ASP A 176 -7.54 -9.86 36.01
N TYR A 177 -6.25 -9.54 35.99
CA TYR A 177 -5.64 -8.56 35.08
C TYR A 177 -4.55 -9.19 34.19
N LEU A 178 -4.50 -8.72 32.95
CA LEU A 178 -3.46 -9.01 31.97
C LEU A 178 -2.77 -7.71 31.52
N ILE A 179 -1.53 -7.80 31.07
CA ILE A 179 -0.83 -6.71 30.39
C ILE A 179 -1.35 -6.59 28.96
N ASN A 180 -1.73 -5.39 28.53
CA ASN A 180 -2.02 -5.11 27.12
C ASN A 180 -0.72 -5.19 26.30
N SER A 181 -0.69 -6.11 25.33
CA SER A 181 0.44 -6.22 24.41
C SER A 181 0.48 -5.15 23.34
N GLY A 182 -0.56 -4.32 23.18
CA GLY A 182 -0.64 -3.31 22.11
C GLY A 182 -0.97 -3.89 20.72
N MET A 183 -1.29 -5.18 20.64
CA MET A 183 -1.84 -5.81 19.43
C MET A 183 -3.36 -5.80 19.45
N PHE A 184 -3.97 -5.55 18.29
CA PHE A 184 -5.42 -5.47 18.15
C PHE A 184 -5.87 -6.14 16.85
N LEU A 185 -7.00 -6.85 16.88
CA LEU A 185 -7.58 -7.44 15.67
C LEU A 185 -9.08 -7.16 15.65
N PHE A 186 -9.53 -6.54 14.57
CA PHE A 186 -10.93 -6.14 14.43
C PHE A 186 -11.34 -6.07 12.97
N ARG A 187 -12.66 -6.09 12.76
CA ARG A 187 -13.26 -5.71 11.48
C ARG A 187 -13.25 -4.18 11.35
N VAL A 188 -12.82 -3.64 10.20
CA VAL A 188 -12.70 -2.19 9.93
C VAL A 188 -13.94 -1.43 10.35
N GLY A 189 -15.12 -1.88 9.88
CA GLY A 189 -16.35 -1.16 10.20
C GLY A 189 -16.74 -1.24 11.68
N THR A 190 -16.39 -2.29 12.42
CA THR A 190 -16.62 -2.35 13.87
C THR A 190 -15.84 -1.25 14.58
N LEU A 191 -14.55 -1.09 14.26
CA LEU A 191 -13.74 -0.03 14.84
C LEU A 191 -14.27 1.36 14.46
N VAL A 192 -14.56 1.58 13.17
CA VAL A 192 -15.05 2.87 12.66
C VAL A 192 -16.33 3.29 13.37
N GLN A 193 -17.25 2.36 13.63
CA GLN A 193 -18.50 2.66 14.35
C GLN A 193 -18.25 3.04 15.82
N GLU A 194 -17.38 2.32 16.53
CA GLU A 194 -17.05 2.65 17.92
C GLU A 194 -16.35 4.01 18.04
N ILE A 195 -15.43 4.33 17.11
CA ILE A 195 -14.80 5.65 17.03
C ILE A 195 -15.82 6.75 16.72
N ARG A 196 -16.73 6.56 15.75
CA ARG A 196 -17.80 7.53 15.45
C ARG A 196 -18.70 7.78 16.66
N LYS A 197 -18.97 6.74 17.45
CA LYS A 197 -19.80 6.82 18.65
C LYS A 197 -19.12 7.60 19.78
N PHE A 198 -17.85 7.33 20.05
CA PHE A 198 -17.16 7.89 21.23
C PHE A 198 -16.34 9.16 20.94
N TYR A 199 -15.82 9.29 19.72
CA TYR A 199 -14.96 10.39 19.27
C TYR A 199 -15.35 10.87 17.85
N PRO A 200 -16.59 11.33 17.62
CA PRO A 200 -17.06 11.73 16.30
C PRO A 200 -16.22 12.85 15.66
N TRP A 201 -15.73 13.82 16.45
CA TRP A 201 -14.88 14.88 15.92
C TRP A 201 -13.53 14.34 15.41
N LEU A 202 -12.94 13.37 16.10
CA LEU A 202 -11.67 12.75 15.70
C LEU A 202 -11.85 11.96 14.40
N TYR A 203 -12.96 11.22 14.28
CA TYR A 203 -13.33 10.53 13.06
C TYR A 203 -13.45 11.52 11.90
N ASN A 204 -14.24 12.59 12.07
CA ASN A 204 -14.48 13.59 11.03
C ASN A 204 -13.17 14.27 10.59
N SER A 205 -12.26 14.57 11.52
CA SER A 205 -10.94 15.10 11.19
C SER A 205 -10.09 14.10 10.39
N CYS A 206 -10.13 12.81 10.76
CA CYS A 206 -9.44 11.76 9.99
C CYS A 206 -10.06 11.58 8.59
N GLU A 207 -11.38 11.64 8.48
CA GLU A 207 -12.10 11.53 7.20
C GLU A 207 -11.77 12.71 6.28
N ALA A 208 -11.79 13.95 6.78
CA ALA A 208 -11.35 15.11 6.03
C ALA A 208 -9.88 14.98 5.58
N ALA A 209 -9.00 14.55 6.49
CA ALA A 209 -7.60 14.30 6.19
C ALA A 209 -7.41 13.23 5.11
N PHE A 210 -8.22 12.17 5.15
CA PHE A 210 -8.23 11.12 4.14
C PHE A 210 -8.57 11.67 2.76
N TYR A 211 -9.55 12.56 2.62
CA TYR A 211 -9.85 13.17 1.32
C TYR A 211 -8.76 14.13 0.82
N MET A 212 -8.01 14.75 1.72
CA MET A 212 -6.89 15.67 1.38
C MET A 212 -5.54 14.97 1.18
N ARG A 213 -5.48 13.64 1.36
CA ARG A 213 -4.24 12.87 1.24
C ARG A 213 -3.67 12.92 -0.17
N LYS A 214 -2.35 12.80 -0.29
CA LYS A 214 -1.69 12.61 -1.60
C LYS A 214 -1.33 11.15 -1.78
N VAL A 215 -1.68 10.55 -2.90
CA VAL A 215 -1.36 9.14 -3.22
C VAL A 215 -0.39 9.10 -4.40
N LYS A 216 0.68 8.33 -4.28
CA LYS A 216 1.63 8.05 -5.37
C LYS A 216 2.11 6.60 -5.25
N GLY A 217 1.79 5.77 -6.25
CA GLY A 217 2.09 4.33 -6.19
C GLY A 217 1.48 3.66 -4.95
N ARG A 218 2.31 2.95 -4.17
CA ARG A 218 1.94 2.36 -2.87
C ARG A 218 1.97 3.32 -1.68
N HIS A 219 2.30 4.59 -1.90
CA HIS A 219 2.48 5.57 -0.82
C HIS A 219 1.26 6.48 -0.67
N THR A 220 0.80 6.60 0.57
CA THR A 220 -0.17 7.61 0.99
C THR A 220 0.55 8.61 1.89
N TYR A 221 0.60 9.87 1.46
CA TYR A 221 1.22 10.96 2.18
C TYR A 221 0.16 11.80 2.88
N TYR A 222 0.40 12.03 4.18
CA TYR A 222 -0.36 12.95 5.01
C TYR A 222 0.52 14.13 5.41
N PRO A 223 0.39 15.28 4.71
CA PRO A 223 1.14 16.49 5.01
C PRO A 223 0.85 17.03 6.41
N SER A 224 1.81 17.77 6.97
CA SER A 224 1.71 18.38 8.30
C SER A 224 0.45 19.24 8.45
N GLU A 225 0.10 20.02 7.42
CA GLU A 225 -1.04 20.94 7.44
C GLU A 225 -2.39 20.20 7.60
N VAL A 226 -2.44 18.96 7.13
CA VAL A 226 -3.63 18.10 7.21
C VAL A 226 -3.71 17.39 8.57
N LEU A 227 -2.58 16.88 9.06
CA LEU A 227 -2.52 16.13 10.32
C LEU A 227 -2.61 17.02 11.55
N GLU A 228 -2.22 18.29 11.45
CA GLU A 228 -2.20 19.21 12.59
C GLU A 228 -3.56 19.44 13.24
N GLY A 229 -4.63 19.38 12.44
CA GLY A 229 -6.02 19.45 12.89
C GLY A 229 -6.53 18.20 13.62
N ILE A 230 -5.78 17.10 13.63
CA ILE A 230 -6.18 15.85 14.27
C ILE A 230 -5.66 15.83 15.73
N GLN A 231 -6.54 15.53 16.68
CA GLN A 231 -6.16 15.36 18.07
C GLN A 231 -5.31 14.09 18.26
N ALA A 232 -4.17 14.21 18.93
CA ALA A 232 -3.28 13.07 19.19
C ALA A 232 -3.80 12.21 20.35
N VAL A 233 -4.42 11.06 20.06
CA VAL A 233 -5.05 10.17 21.05
C VAL A 233 -4.63 8.71 20.80
N PRO A 234 -4.23 7.94 21.83
CA PRO A 234 -3.99 6.49 21.70
C PRO A 234 -5.31 5.72 21.56
N ILE A 235 -5.31 4.62 20.81
CA ILE A 235 -6.53 3.83 20.51
C ILE A 235 -7.16 3.21 21.75
N GLU A 236 -6.34 2.88 22.74
CA GLU A 236 -6.72 2.40 24.04
C GLU A 236 -7.75 3.35 24.67
N LYS A 237 -7.42 4.64 24.72
CA LYS A 237 -8.27 5.69 25.28
C LYS A 237 -9.49 6.02 24.41
N SER A 238 -9.32 5.98 23.09
CA SER A 238 -10.39 6.39 22.17
C SER A 238 -11.48 5.32 22.00
N VAL A 239 -11.11 4.04 22.16
CA VAL A 239 -12.00 2.90 21.91
C VAL A 239 -12.05 1.95 23.08
N PHE A 240 -10.93 1.34 23.45
CA PHE A 240 -10.93 0.17 24.35
C PHE A 240 -11.33 0.49 25.80
N GLU A 241 -11.07 1.71 26.28
CA GLU A 241 -11.55 2.17 27.59
C GLU A 241 -13.07 2.39 27.65
N LYS A 242 -13.76 2.47 26.50
CA LYS A 242 -15.18 2.85 26.41
C LYS A 242 -16.07 1.79 25.78
N THR A 243 -15.49 0.91 24.98
CA THR A 243 -16.24 -0.09 24.21
C THR A 243 -16.80 -1.19 25.11
N GLY A 244 -18.03 -1.59 24.83
CA GLY A 244 -18.62 -2.83 25.39
C GLY A 244 -18.39 -4.05 24.49
N ARG A 245 -17.57 -3.93 23.44
CA ARG A 245 -17.30 -4.98 22.44
C ARG A 245 -15.88 -5.54 22.54
N GLY A 246 -15.21 -5.35 23.67
CA GLY A 246 -13.84 -5.82 23.89
C GLY A 246 -13.78 -7.32 24.20
N LYS A 247 -12.92 -8.04 23.49
CA LYS A 247 -12.50 -9.42 23.81
C LYS A 247 -10.99 -9.47 23.96
N VAL A 248 -10.48 -10.38 24.79
CA VAL A 248 -9.04 -10.59 24.99
C VAL A 248 -8.66 -12.03 24.70
N ILE A 249 -7.56 -12.23 23.98
CA ILE A 249 -6.88 -13.52 23.89
C ILE A 249 -5.81 -13.56 24.98
N HIS A 250 -5.99 -14.44 25.96
CA HIS A 250 -4.97 -14.73 26.96
C HIS A 250 -3.81 -15.49 26.30
N SER A 251 -2.73 -14.77 26.06
CA SER A 251 -1.60 -15.24 25.25
C SER A 251 -0.50 -15.82 26.12
N SER A 252 0.06 -16.96 25.71
CA SER A 252 1.13 -17.66 26.44
C SER A 252 2.49 -17.64 25.71
N PHE A 253 2.55 -17.09 24.50
CA PHE A 253 3.82 -16.86 23.81
C PHE A 253 4.68 -15.84 24.57
N ARG A 254 6.00 -15.92 24.40
CA ARG A 254 6.92 -14.95 24.95
C ARG A 254 6.75 -13.64 24.18
N TRP A 255 6.49 -12.56 24.91
CA TRP A 255 6.34 -11.21 24.38
C TRP A 255 7.26 -10.25 25.14
N GLN A 256 7.86 -9.32 24.41
CA GLN A 256 8.67 -8.24 24.97
C GLN A 256 8.57 -6.99 24.08
N ASP A 257 8.15 -5.86 24.66
CA ASP A 257 8.30 -4.53 24.07
C ASP A 257 9.76 -4.07 24.23
N ILE A 258 10.41 -3.72 23.11
CA ILE A 258 11.77 -3.20 23.08
C ILE A 258 11.73 -1.68 23.14
N GLY A 259 11.88 -1.14 24.36
CA GLY A 259 11.82 0.29 24.64
C GLY A 259 13.14 0.90 25.10
N SER A 260 14.05 0.10 25.66
CA SER A 260 15.31 0.52 26.27
C SER A 260 16.45 -0.49 26.09
N LEU A 261 17.69 -0.10 26.41
CA LEU A 261 18.86 -1.01 26.33
C LEU A 261 18.72 -2.23 27.24
N GLU A 262 18.03 -2.10 28.36
CA GLU A 262 17.76 -3.21 29.29
C GLU A 262 16.79 -4.22 28.70
N ASP A 263 15.84 -3.79 27.89
CA ASP A 263 14.92 -4.72 27.23
C ASP A 263 15.70 -5.66 26.29
N LEU A 264 16.77 -5.17 25.64
CA LEU A 264 17.65 -5.99 24.79
C LEU A 264 18.41 -7.05 25.57
N SER A 265 18.82 -6.79 26.82
CA SER A 265 19.59 -7.78 27.59
C SER A 265 18.74 -9.01 27.97
N MET A 266 17.42 -8.85 28.06
CA MET A 266 16.45 -9.88 28.47
C MET A 266 15.98 -10.80 27.34
N THR A 267 16.29 -10.49 26.08
CA THR A 267 15.74 -11.19 24.90
C THR A 267 16.39 -12.55 24.62
N GLY A 268 17.59 -12.82 25.14
CA GLY A 268 18.33 -14.03 24.76
C GLY A 268 18.77 -14.06 23.30
N ILE A 269 18.88 -12.89 22.65
CA ILE A 269 19.50 -12.72 21.32
C ILE A 269 20.78 -13.57 21.26
N GLN A 270 20.93 -14.38 20.22
CA GLN A 270 22.22 -14.95 19.85
C GLN A 270 23.15 -13.79 19.53
N ARG A 271 23.96 -13.39 20.51
CA ARG A 271 24.94 -12.32 20.38
C ARG A 271 26.09 -12.88 19.56
N ASP A 272 26.53 -12.09 18.61
CA ASP A 272 27.82 -12.33 18.02
C ASP A 272 28.88 -12.01 19.08
N ASP A 273 29.47 -13.05 19.68
CA ASP A 273 30.55 -12.87 20.65
C ASP A 273 31.90 -12.52 19.98
N ARG A 274 31.90 -12.34 18.64
CA ARG A 274 33.08 -11.82 17.93
C ARG A 274 33.38 -10.40 18.40
N ASN A 275 34.67 -10.10 18.51
CA ASN A 275 35.18 -8.78 18.91
C ASN A 275 34.66 -8.25 20.26
N GLN A 276 34.26 -9.14 21.19
CA GLN A 276 33.95 -8.77 22.56
C GLN A 276 34.48 -9.79 23.56
N ILE A 277 35.02 -9.31 24.68
CA ILE A 277 35.53 -10.13 25.79
C ILE A 277 34.93 -9.60 27.08
N VAL A 278 34.19 -10.46 27.79
CA VAL A 278 33.68 -10.17 29.14
C VAL A 278 34.37 -11.11 30.11
N TYR A 279 35.25 -10.57 30.94
CA TYR A 279 36.10 -11.31 31.87
C TYR A 279 35.74 -10.94 33.31
N GLU A 280 35.53 -11.95 34.15
CA GLU A 280 35.24 -11.81 35.60
C GLU A 280 34.19 -10.74 35.96
N SER A 281 33.18 -10.54 35.11
CA SER A 281 32.16 -9.49 35.30
C SER A 281 30.80 -10.08 35.67
N THR A 282 30.03 -9.36 36.50
CA THR A 282 28.72 -9.80 36.99
C THR A 282 27.62 -8.85 36.53
N ASN A 283 26.54 -9.38 35.95
CA ASN A 283 25.44 -8.57 35.40
C ASN A 283 25.93 -7.45 34.45
N THR A 284 26.97 -7.73 33.66
CA THR A 284 27.52 -6.80 32.67
C THR A 284 27.06 -7.21 31.29
N THR A 285 26.45 -6.30 30.55
CA THR A 285 26.03 -6.51 29.16
C THR A 285 26.97 -5.76 28.24
N VAL A 286 27.62 -6.46 27.31
CA VAL A 286 28.35 -5.86 26.20
C VAL A 286 27.61 -6.18 24.90
N LEU A 287 27.37 -5.16 24.08
CA LEU A 287 26.91 -5.30 22.71
C LEU A 287 27.84 -4.50 21.80
N ASN A 288 28.68 -5.21 21.05
CA ASN A 288 29.56 -4.60 20.06
C ASN A 288 28.98 -4.78 18.65
N GLN A 289 28.63 -3.67 17.98
CA GLN A 289 28.19 -3.64 16.59
C GLN A 289 29.30 -3.18 15.63
N SER A 290 30.53 -3.00 16.11
CA SER A 290 31.67 -2.65 15.26
C SER A 290 32.53 -3.87 14.95
N ASP A 291 32.78 -4.12 13.67
CA ASP A 291 33.73 -5.12 13.22
C ASP A 291 35.19 -4.64 13.31
N ARG A 292 35.40 -3.34 13.52
CA ARG A 292 36.72 -2.69 13.54
C ARG A 292 37.37 -2.63 14.92
N GLN A 293 36.60 -2.86 15.98
CA GLN A 293 37.02 -2.62 17.35
C GLN A 293 36.74 -3.84 18.23
N LEU A 294 37.69 -4.18 19.12
CA LEU A 294 37.50 -5.16 20.18
C LEU A 294 37.09 -4.45 21.47
N VAL A 295 35.99 -4.88 22.11
CA VAL A 295 35.56 -4.39 23.42
C VAL A 295 35.96 -5.40 24.50
N VAL A 296 36.73 -4.96 25.50
CA VAL A 296 37.13 -5.81 26.64
C VAL A 296 36.56 -5.22 27.94
N ALA A 297 35.63 -5.94 28.55
CA ALA A 297 35.04 -5.63 29.85
C ALA A 297 35.64 -6.57 30.90
N ASN A 298 36.33 -6.01 31.91
CA ASN A 298 37.04 -6.78 32.93
C ASN A 298 36.62 -6.35 34.34
N ASN A 299 36.20 -7.30 35.17
CA ASN A 299 35.84 -7.10 36.57
C ASN A 299 34.83 -5.97 36.81
N LEU A 300 33.77 -5.93 35.98
CA LEU A 300 32.69 -4.95 36.07
C LEU A 300 31.43 -5.55 36.67
N GLU A 301 30.67 -4.73 37.42
CA GLU A 301 29.40 -5.12 38.02
C GLU A 301 28.26 -4.18 37.62
N ASN A 302 27.16 -4.75 37.10
CA ASN A 302 25.95 -4.01 36.73
C ASN A 302 26.18 -2.90 35.69
N ILE A 303 27.00 -3.17 34.68
CA ILE A 303 27.34 -2.21 33.61
C ILE A 303 26.77 -2.66 32.27
N THR A 304 26.22 -1.72 31.51
CA THR A 304 25.85 -1.89 30.11
C THR A 304 26.84 -1.11 29.24
N ILE A 305 27.49 -1.80 28.31
CA ILE A 305 28.40 -1.24 27.31
C ILE A 305 27.81 -1.52 25.93
N ILE A 306 27.56 -0.47 25.17
CA ILE A 306 27.08 -0.57 23.79
C ILE A 306 28.07 0.19 22.89
N ASN A 307 28.66 -0.52 21.93
CA ASN A 307 29.65 0.04 21.01
C ASN A 307 29.09 0.02 19.58
N THR A 308 29.05 1.18 18.93
CA THR A 308 28.84 1.32 17.48
C THR A 308 30.09 1.90 16.81
N GLU A 309 30.11 1.90 15.48
CA GLU A 309 31.25 2.41 14.69
C GLU A 309 31.63 3.87 14.95
N ASP A 310 30.72 4.67 15.52
CA ASP A 310 30.84 6.11 15.73
C ASP A 310 30.72 6.55 17.20
N ALA A 311 30.09 5.74 18.06
CA ALA A 311 29.77 6.13 19.43
C ALA A 311 29.77 4.94 20.40
N VAL A 312 30.05 5.24 21.67
CA VAL A 312 30.04 4.25 22.75
C VAL A 312 29.19 4.75 23.90
N TYR A 313 28.30 3.90 24.42
CA TYR A 313 27.62 4.11 25.69
C TYR A 313 28.19 3.17 26.74
N VAL A 314 28.51 3.74 27.90
CA VAL A 314 28.87 2.99 29.11
C VAL A 314 28.05 3.55 30.26
N GLY A 315 27.20 2.73 30.86
CA GLY A 315 26.35 3.16 31.97
C GLY A 315 25.95 2.01 32.87
N ARG A 316 25.39 2.32 34.04
CA ARG A 316 24.84 1.30 34.92
C ARG A 316 23.61 0.66 34.28
N THR A 317 23.48 -0.66 34.36
CA THR A 317 22.30 -1.38 33.87
C THR A 317 21.04 -0.89 34.59
N GLY A 318 20.02 -0.44 33.85
CA GLY A 318 18.78 0.14 34.40
C GLY A 318 18.68 1.66 34.24
N GLU A 319 19.74 2.35 33.84
CA GLU A 319 19.81 3.82 33.81
C GLU A 319 19.62 4.43 32.41
N SER A 320 19.29 3.64 31.39
CA SER A 320 19.14 4.15 30.01
C SER A 320 18.03 5.20 29.84
N GLU A 321 17.05 5.26 30.76
CA GLU A 321 16.00 6.30 30.78
C GLU A 321 16.57 7.72 30.88
N LYS A 322 17.76 7.90 31.49
CA LYS A 322 18.43 9.20 31.62
C LYS A 322 19.02 9.72 30.31
N LEU A 323 19.17 8.89 29.28
CA LEU A 323 19.75 9.28 27.99
C LEU A 323 19.04 10.49 27.38
N LYS A 324 17.71 10.59 27.53
CA LYS A 324 16.94 11.74 27.04
C LYS A 324 17.38 13.07 27.67
N GLY A 325 17.70 13.04 28.96
CA GLY A 325 18.23 14.20 29.68
C GLY A 325 19.63 14.55 29.19
N ILE A 326 20.50 13.54 29.10
CA ILE A 326 21.88 13.70 28.62
C ILE A 326 21.91 14.32 27.21
N MET A 327 21.12 13.83 26.27
CA MET A 327 21.06 14.38 24.91
C MET A 327 20.63 15.85 24.90
N LYS A 328 19.67 16.22 25.76
CA LYS A 328 19.16 17.60 25.86
C LYS A 328 20.19 18.56 26.45
N GLU A 329 21.05 18.08 27.34
CA GLU A 329 22.06 18.87 28.04
C GLU A 329 23.34 19.09 27.22
N ASN A 330 23.53 18.35 26.11
CA ASN A 330 24.75 18.40 25.28
C ASN A 330 24.41 18.69 23.79
N PRO A 331 23.86 19.87 23.46
CA PRO A 331 23.42 20.22 22.10
C PRO A 331 24.56 20.37 21.09
N GLU A 332 25.80 20.59 21.53
CA GLU A 332 26.98 20.65 20.68
C GLU A 332 27.32 19.29 20.03
N GLU A 333 26.97 18.19 20.69
CA GLU A 333 27.18 16.82 20.19
C GLU A 333 25.95 16.24 19.47
N GLN A 334 24.95 17.07 19.17
CA GLN A 334 23.67 16.66 18.58
C GLN A 334 23.82 15.77 17.33
N HIS A 335 24.88 15.96 16.54
CA HIS A 335 25.17 15.16 15.37
C HIS A 335 25.26 13.65 15.66
N TYR A 336 25.93 13.24 16.76
CA TYR A 336 26.04 11.83 17.17
C TYR A 336 24.72 11.25 17.69
N PHE A 337 23.79 12.08 18.11
CA PHE A 337 22.45 11.67 18.58
C PHE A 337 21.44 11.60 17.43
N ASP A 338 21.62 12.44 16.41
CA ASP A 338 20.67 12.58 15.31
C ASP A 338 21.01 11.69 14.11
N GLN A 339 22.29 11.52 13.79
CA GLN A 339 22.71 10.93 12.53
C GLN A 339 23.52 9.64 12.72
N GLY A 340 23.03 8.54 12.16
CA GLY A 340 23.83 7.35 11.94
C GLY A 340 24.73 7.48 10.70
N ARG A 341 25.69 6.56 10.55
CA ARG A 341 26.63 6.55 9.41
C ARG A 341 25.96 6.21 8.08
N ILE A 342 24.91 5.39 8.10
CA ILE A 342 24.18 4.95 6.90
C ILE A 342 22.95 5.82 6.70
N ILE A 343 22.84 6.43 5.52
CA ILE A 343 21.72 7.27 5.13
C ILE A 343 20.99 6.60 3.97
N TYR A 344 19.66 6.50 4.09
CA TYR A 344 18.77 5.89 3.12
C TYR A 344 18.18 6.96 2.20
N LYS A 345 18.16 6.68 0.89
CA LYS A 345 17.73 7.58 -0.18
C LYS A 345 16.82 6.83 -1.16
N PRO A 346 16.03 7.54 -2.00
CA PRO A 346 15.14 6.89 -2.98
C PRO A 346 15.87 5.97 -3.98
N TRP A 347 17.14 6.26 -4.24
CA TRP A 347 17.97 5.50 -5.18
C TRP A 347 18.82 4.40 -4.52
N GLY A 348 18.85 4.31 -3.18
CA GLY A 348 19.68 3.37 -2.45
C GLY A 348 20.18 3.92 -1.12
N THR A 349 21.47 3.78 -0.83
CA THR A 349 22.06 4.21 0.45
C THR A 349 23.44 4.82 0.24
N TYR A 350 23.87 5.66 1.18
CA TYR A 350 25.30 5.93 1.34
C TYR A 350 25.75 5.81 2.79
N GLU A 351 26.98 5.38 2.99
CA GLU A 351 27.66 5.30 4.29
C GLU A 351 28.73 6.38 4.38
N LEU A 352 28.72 7.18 5.43
CA LEU A 352 29.77 8.15 5.75
C LEU A 352 30.98 7.43 6.34
N LEU A 353 32.04 7.28 5.53
CA LEU A 353 33.28 6.62 5.93
C LEU A 353 34.23 7.57 6.68
N ASN A 354 34.31 8.82 6.22
CA ASN A 354 35.09 9.86 6.88
C ASN A 354 34.49 11.24 6.61
N VAL A 355 34.45 12.11 7.62
CA VAL A 355 33.94 13.47 7.53
C VAL A 355 34.98 14.43 8.09
N ASN A 356 35.36 15.41 7.29
CA ASN A 356 36.27 16.48 7.66
C ASN A 356 35.77 17.80 7.05
N PRO A 357 36.06 18.98 7.64
CA PRO A 357 35.67 20.26 7.05
C PRO A 357 36.12 20.48 5.59
N ARG A 358 37.14 19.77 5.12
CA ARG A 358 37.69 19.89 3.75
C ARG A 358 37.37 18.73 2.81
N TYR A 359 36.94 17.59 3.34
CA TYR A 359 36.64 16.41 2.52
C TYR A 359 35.63 15.49 3.19
N VAL A 360 34.87 14.75 2.37
CA VAL A 360 33.97 13.68 2.81
C VAL A 360 34.22 12.46 1.95
N VAL A 361 34.28 11.29 2.58
CA VAL A 361 34.37 9.99 1.89
C VAL A 361 33.07 9.23 2.13
N ARG A 362 32.40 8.83 1.05
CA ARG A 362 31.16 8.06 1.08
C ARG A 362 31.33 6.73 0.36
N LYS A 363 30.73 5.68 0.89
CA LYS A 363 30.42 4.46 0.12
C LYS A 363 28.98 4.58 -0.34
N VAL A 364 28.77 4.68 -1.65
CA VAL A 364 27.46 4.87 -2.26
C VAL A 364 26.99 3.55 -2.88
N VAL A 365 25.74 3.18 -2.62
CA VAL A 365 25.09 1.97 -3.15
C VAL A 365 23.80 2.40 -3.85
N VAL A 366 23.73 2.22 -5.17
CA VAL A 366 22.56 2.52 -6.00
C VAL A 366 21.87 1.21 -6.35
N THR A 367 20.58 1.12 -6.02
CA THR A 367 19.74 -0.07 -6.30
C THR A 367 19.54 -0.23 -7.81
N GLU A 368 19.25 -1.45 -8.26
CA GLU A 368 19.00 -1.79 -9.68
C GLU A 368 17.94 -0.85 -10.29
N GLY A 369 18.23 -0.34 -11.49
CA GLY A 369 17.33 0.56 -12.23
C GLY A 369 17.12 1.94 -11.60
N LYS A 370 17.88 2.31 -10.55
CA LYS A 370 17.77 3.62 -9.91
C LYS A 370 18.84 4.60 -10.39
N THR A 371 18.51 5.88 -10.27
CA THR A 371 19.33 7.00 -10.71
C THR A 371 19.51 8.02 -9.58
N ILE A 372 20.74 8.49 -9.39
CA ILE A 372 21.01 9.73 -8.65
C ILE A 372 20.82 10.88 -9.64
N TYR A 373 19.84 11.75 -9.37
CA TYR A 373 19.40 12.81 -10.29
C TYR A 373 20.52 13.76 -10.72
N ALA A 374 20.29 14.44 -11.85
CA ALA A 374 21.24 15.42 -12.35
C ALA A 374 21.41 16.56 -11.34
N HIS A 375 22.64 16.77 -10.91
CA HIS A 375 22.99 17.82 -9.97
C HIS A 375 24.40 18.33 -10.26
N GLN A 376 24.78 19.39 -9.57
CA GLN A 376 26.14 19.92 -9.58
C GLN A 376 26.49 20.48 -8.21
N HIS A 377 27.76 20.76 -7.99
CA HIS A 377 28.27 21.36 -6.75
C HIS A 377 29.08 22.60 -7.06
N ALA A 378 28.92 23.66 -6.28
CA ALA A 378 29.58 24.94 -6.56
C ALA A 378 30.96 25.05 -5.89
N HIS A 379 31.21 24.28 -4.82
CA HIS A 379 32.34 24.46 -3.92
C HIS A 379 33.14 23.19 -3.64
N ARG A 380 32.82 22.09 -4.32
CA ARG A 380 33.54 20.81 -4.24
C ARG A 380 33.69 20.12 -5.59
N THR A 381 34.77 19.38 -5.71
CA THR A 381 34.94 18.33 -6.72
C THR A 381 34.56 16.98 -6.13
N GLU A 382 34.26 16.02 -6.99
CA GLU A 382 34.06 14.63 -6.57
C GLU A 382 34.92 13.68 -7.41
N HIS A 383 35.46 12.67 -6.75
CA HIS A 383 36.12 11.54 -7.40
C HIS A 383 35.36 10.27 -7.07
N TRP A 384 34.96 9.54 -8.11
CA TRP A 384 34.22 8.30 -7.99
C TRP A 384 35.07 7.13 -8.48
N ILE A 385 35.06 6.04 -7.72
CA ILE A 385 35.64 4.76 -8.14
C ILE A 385 34.54 3.71 -8.08
N ILE A 386 34.19 3.13 -9.23
CA ILE A 386 33.20 2.06 -9.30
C ILE A 386 33.80 0.79 -8.71
N VAL A 387 33.21 0.28 -7.63
CA VAL A 387 33.68 -0.92 -6.94
C VAL A 387 33.05 -2.17 -7.56
N CYS A 388 31.73 -2.16 -7.79
CA CYS A 388 31.01 -3.24 -8.47
C CYS A 388 29.73 -2.75 -9.14
N GLY A 389 29.17 -3.55 -10.06
CA GLY A 389 28.01 -3.20 -10.87
C GLY A 389 28.35 -2.42 -12.15
N ARG A 390 27.30 -1.98 -12.85
CA ARG A 390 27.40 -1.20 -14.09
C ARG A 390 26.70 0.14 -13.94
N ALA A 391 27.43 1.21 -14.22
CA ALA A 391 26.92 2.57 -14.18
C ALA A 391 26.79 3.16 -15.57
N ARG A 392 25.73 3.93 -15.79
CA ARG A 392 25.65 4.91 -16.88
C ARG A 392 25.79 6.29 -16.27
N ILE A 393 26.80 7.04 -16.69
CA ILE A 393 27.09 8.38 -16.15
C ILE A 393 26.96 9.40 -17.27
N ILE A 394 26.21 10.46 -16.99
CA ILE A 394 26.12 11.64 -17.84
C ILE A 394 26.97 12.73 -17.19
N LEU A 395 27.98 13.24 -17.90
CA LEU A 395 28.87 14.29 -17.45
C LEU A 395 28.99 15.35 -18.54
N LYS A 396 28.64 16.61 -18.25
CA LYS A 396 28.63 17.72 -19.24
C LYS A 396 27.81 17.39 -20.51
N GLY A 397 26.72 16.65 -20.35
CA GLY A 397 25.86 16.20 -21.46
C GLY A 397 26.43 15.05 -22.30
N SER A 398 27.64 14.55 -21.99
CA SER A 398 28.19 13.34 -22.61
C SER A 398 27.82 12.12 -21.76
N GLU A 399 27.27 11.09 -22.39
CA GLU A 399 26.88 9.83 -21.74
C GLU A 399 27.92 8.74 -22.01
N ARG A 400 28.31 8.01 -20.96
CA ARG A 400 29.16 6.81 -21.05
C ARG A 400 28.76 5.75 -20.02
N GLU A 401 29.06 4.51 -20.34
CA GLU A 401 28.95 3.38 -19.41
C GLU A 401 30.29 3.09 -18.73
N TYR A 402 30.22 2.66 -17.48
CA TYR A 402 31.34 2.39 -16.60
C TYR A 402 31.10 1.08 -15.85
N GLY A 403 32.17 0.30 -15.66
CA GLY A 403 32.18 -0.95 -14.92
C GLY A 403 33.11 -0.90 -13.71
N ALA A 404 33.27 -2.05 -13.05
CA ALA A 404 34.15 -2.17 -11.89
C ALA A 404 35.60 -1.73 -12.20
N ASN A 405 36.19 -0.99 -11.27
CA ASN A 405 37.50 -0.34 -11.31
C ASN A 405 37.61 0.92 -12.19
N ASP A 406 36.56 1.30 -12.92
CA ASP A 406 36.57 2.59 -13.61
C ASP A 406 36.52 3.75 -12.61
N SER A 407 37.15 4.87 -12.99
CA SER A 407 37.21 6.07 -12.17
C SER A 407 36.69 7.29 -12.94
N ILE A 408 36.02 8.19 -12.23
CA ILE A 408 35.46 9.43 -12.77
C ILE A 408 35.87 10.58 -11.87
N GLU A 409 36.22 11.71 -12.48
CA GLU A 409 36.35 13.00 -11.80
C GLU A 409 35.20 13.90 -12.23
N VAL A 410 34.52 14.48 -11.26
CA VAL A 410 33.44 15.44 -11.41
C VAL A 410 33.96 16.81 -10.93
N PRO A 411 34.29 17.72 -11.85
CA PRO A 411 34.75 19.05 -11.48
C PRO A 411 33.65 19.90 -10.85
N GLU A 412 34.04 20.97 -10.16
CA GLU A 412 33.12 22.01 -9.69
C GLU A 412 32.26 22.55 -10.86
N ASN A 413 31.04 22.96 -10.53
CA ASN A 413 30.06 23.55 -11.46
C ASN A 413 29.76 22.67 -12.68
N THR A 414 29.93 21.35 -12.54
CA THR A 414 29.67 20.39 -13.61
C THR A 414 28.41 19.60 -13.31
N ALA A 415 27.42 19.71 -14.20
CA ALA A 415 26.24 18.86 -14.19
C ALA A 415 26.61 17.38 -14.42
N HIS A 416 26.18 16.52 -13.50
CA HIS A 416 26.43 15.09 -13.56
C HIS A 416 25.24 14.26 -13.06
N GLN A 417 25.11 13.04 -13.57
CA GLN A 417 24.08 12.05 -13.21
C GLN A 417 24.69 10.65 -13.25
N ILE A 418 24.27 9.75 -12.36
CA ILE A 418 24.68 8.34 -12.36
C ILE A 418 23.47 7.42 -12.20
N SER A 419 23.38 6.41 -13.07
CA SER A 419 22.30 5.43 -13.10
C SER A 419 22.83 4.00 -13.02
N ASN A 420 22.16 3.13 -12.26
CA ASN A 420 22.45 1.71 -12.24
C ASN A 420 21.72 1.00 -13.39
N ILE A 421 22.49 0.57 -14.40
CA ILE A 421 22.00 -0.17 -15.58
C ILE A 421 22.25 -1.68 -15.48
N GLY A 422 22.72 -2.15 -14.32
CA GLY A 422 22.97 -3.56 -14.05
C GLY A 422 21.82 -4.24 -13.31
N ASN A 423 21.89 -5.57 -13.26
CA ASN A 423 20.95 -6.43 -12.52
C ASN A 423 21.38 -6.69 -11.07
N GLU A 424 22.38 -5.96 -10.58
CA GLU A 424 22.93 -6.04 -9.22
C GLU A 424 23.16 -4.62 -8.68
N PRO A 425 23.32 -4.43 -7.36
CA PRO A 425 23.56 -3.11 -6.80
C PRO A 425 24.88 -2.51 -7.32
N LEU A 426 24.81 -1.27 -7.79
CA LEU A 426 25.97 -0.47 -8.17
C LEU A 426 26.60 0.10 -6.91
N VAL A 427 27.88 -0.21 -6.66
CA VAL A 427 28.63 0.33 -5.51
C VAL A 427 29.78 1.17 -6.02
N PHE A 428 29.90 2.39 -5.53
CA PHE A 428 31.05 3.25 -5.80
C PHE A 428 31.51 4.00 -4.56
N MET A 429 32.82 4.27 -4.49
CA MET A 429 33.39 5.14 -3.48
C MET A 429 33.39 6.56 -4.02
N GLU A 430 32.86 7.50 -3.25
CA GLU A 430 32.84 8.93 -3.56
C GLU A 430 33.76 9.66 -2.59
N ILE A 431 34.67 10.45 -3.13
CA ILE A 431 35.53 11.36 -2.37
C ILE A 431 35.19 12.78 -2.81
N SER A 432 34.52 13.55 -1.96
CA SER A 432 34.26 14.97 -2.19
C SER A 432 35.36 15.81 -1.53
N THR A 433 35.93 16.78 -2.24
CA THR A 433 36.94 17.71 -1.72
C THR A 433 36.60 19.15 -2.06
N GLY A 434 36.70 20.07 -1.10
CA GLY A 434 36.28 21.45 -1.34
C GLY A 434 36.37 22.40 -0.16
N THR A 435 35.89 23.63 -0.37
CA THR A 435 35.68 24.62 0.71
C THR A 435 34.37 24.36 1.46
N MET A 436 33.44 23.62 0.84
CA MET A 436 32.17 23.19 1.42
C MET A 436 31.79 21.82 0.87
N VAL A 437 31.81 20.79 1.72
CA VAL A 437 31.63 19.37 1.33
C VAL A 437 30.33 18.74 1.87
N GLU A 438 29.52 19.56 2.53
CA GLU A 438 28.19 19.21 3.04
C GLU A 438 27.14 19.17 1.92
N GLU A 439 26.00 18.53 2.18
CA GLU A 439 24.87 18.42 1.24
C GLU A 439 24.29 19.78 0.83
N ARG A 440 24.53 20.86 1.59
CA ARG A 440 24.05 22.21 1.26
C ARG A 440 24.70 22.82 0.01
N ASP A 441 25.81 22.27 -0.49
CA ASP A 441 26.46 22.67 -1.74
C ASP A 441 25.79 22.06 -2.99
N LEU A 442 24.85 21.12 -2.81
CA LEU A 442 24.17 20.46 -3.90
C LEU A 442 23.18 21.41 -4.57
N ILE A 443 23.39 21.67 -5.87
CA ILE A 443 22.49 22.43 -6.73
C ILE A 443 21.76 21.44 -7.63
N SER A 444 20.49 21.20 -7.31
CA SER A 444 19.62 20.33 -8.12
C SER A 444 19.39 20.93 -9.50
N ILE A 445 19.63 20.14 -10.54
CA ILE A 445 19.27 20.48 -11.91
C ILE A 445 17.94 19.79 -12.21
N ARG A 446 17.01 20.48 -12.89
CA ARG A 446 15.74 19.87 -13.29
C ARG A 446 16.05 18.62 -14.13
N SER A 447 15.74 17.46 -13.56
CA SER A 447 15.79 16.16 -14.21
C SER A 447 14.63 15.32 -13.68
N ARG A 448 14.20 14.33 -14.47
CA ARG A 448 13.18 13.36 -14.09
C ARG A 448 13.80 11.98 -13.92
N ASP A 449 13.07 11.08 -13.26
CA ASP A 449 13.39 9.66 -13.29
C ASP A 449 13.43 9.16 -14.73
N LEU A 450 14.45 8.36 -15.03
CA LEU A 450 14.46 7.54 -16.24
C LEU A 450 13.65 6.28 -15.95
N SER A 451 12.72 5.93 -16.84
CA SER A 451 12.00 4.66 -16.78
C SER A 451 12.96 3.49 -17.00
N GLU A 452 12.57 2.28 -16.62
CA GLU A 452 13.35 1.08 -16.92
C GLU A 452 13.54 0.93 -18.45
N ALA A 453 12.54 1.34 -19.24
CA ALA A 453 12.64 1.36 -20.71
C ALA A 453 13.68 2.38 -21.20
N GLU A 454 13.77 3.58 -20.62
CA GLU A 454 14.80 4.58 -20.96
C GLU A 454 16.22 4.15 -20.55
N LEU A 455 16.32 3.34 -19.50
CA LEU A 455 17.58 2.72 -19.08
C LEU A 455 17.97 1.51 -19.94
N GLY A 456 17.07 1.05 -20.82
CA GLY A 456 17.32 -0.06 -21.75
C GLY A 456 16.97 -1.45 -21.19
N TYR A 457 16.19 -1.55 -20.11
CA TYR A 457 15.67 -2.83 -19.64
C TYR A 457 14.57 -3.35 -20.57
N GLN A 458 14.53 -4.67 -20.78
CA GLN A 458 13.43 -5.32 -21.48
C GLN A 458 12.17 -5.32 -20.60
N VAL A 459 11.11 -4.72 -21.12
CA VAL A 459 9.76 -4.77 -20.54
C VAL A 459 9.10 -6.09 -20.93
N GLU A 460 8.44 -6.77 -19.99
CA GLU A 460 7.72 -8.00 -20.30
C GLU A 460 6.62 -7.74 -21.35
N PRO A 461 6.42 -8.64 -22.32
CA PRO A 461 5.47 -8.43 -23.40
C PRO A 461 4.01 -8.54 -22.92
N PHE A 462 3.79 -9.21 -21.78
CA PHE A 462 2.50 -9.26 -21.09
C PHE A 462 2.67 -9.59 -19.61
N VAL A 463 1.74 -9.12 -18.78
CA VAL A 463 1.68 -9.45 -17.34
C VAL A 463 0.26 -9.83 -16.93
N ARG A 464 0.14 -10.85 -16.06
CA ARG A 464 -1.13 -11.18 -15.40
C ARG A 464 -1.36 -10.19 -14.26
N LEU A 465 -2.60 -9.81 -14.03
CA LEU A 465 -3.03 -8.97 -12.92
C LEU A 465 -3.89 -9.76 -11.93
N LEU A 466 -3.70 -9.50 -10.63
CA LEU A 466 -4.65 -9.83 -9.58
C LEU A 466 -5.56 -8.64 -9.32
N PRO A 467 -6.88 -8.84 -9.19
CA PRO A 467 -7.83 -7.75 -9.02
C PRO A 467 -7.87 -7.19 -7.60
N ALA A 468 -8.45 -5.99 -7.46
CA ALA A 468 -8.92 -5.48 -6.18
C ALA A 468 -10.41 -5.80 -5.98
N PHE A 469 -10.78 -6.37 -4.83
CA PHE A 469 -12.16 -6.79 -4.55
C PHE A 469 -12.96 -5.74 -3.75
N LYS A 470 -14.28 -5.73 -3.95
CA LYS A 470 -15.25 -4.94 -3.17
C LYS A 470 -16.40 -5.84 -2.71
N ASP A 471 -16.91 -5.59 -1.51
CA ASP A 471 -17.95 -6.38 -0.82
C ASP A 471 -19.25 -5.58 -0.61
N TYR A 472 -19.62 -4.74 -1.57
CA TYR A 472 -20.80 -3.88 -1.44
C TYR A 472 -22.07 -4.70 -1.16
N LEU A 473 -23.02 -4.07 -0.45
CA LEU A 473 -24.25 -4.69 0.09
C LEU A 473 -25.10 -5.47 -0.93
N TRP A 474 -24.97 -5.15 -2.21
CA TRP A 474 -25.71 -5.78 -3.30
C TRP A 474 -25.01 -6.98 -3.93
N GLY A 475 -23.79 -7.29 -3.50
CA GLY A 475 -22.93 -8.31 -4.08
C GLY A 475 -23.38 -9.75 -3.84
N GLY A 476 -22.92 -10.65 -4.70
CA GLY A 476 -23.14 -12.09 -4.58
C GLY A 476 -21.87 -12.90 -4.36
N THR A 477 -21.89 -14.15 -4.82
CA THR A 477 -20.78 -15.11 -4.71
C THR A 477 -20.29 -15.62 -6.05
N ARG A 478 -20.90 -15.21 -7.17
CA ARG A 478 -20.61 -15.76 -8.51
C ARG A 478 -19.17 -15.52 -8.94
N LEU A 479 -18.55 -14.40 -8.53
CA LEU A 479 -17.14 -14.15 -8.84
C LEU A 479 -16.22 -15.20 -8.20
N ARG A 480 -16.54 -15.68 -7.00
CA ARG A 480 -15.83 -16.78 -6.36
C ARG A 480 -16.17 -18.11 -7.02
N ASP A 481 -17.46 -18.37 -7.23
CA ASP A 481 -17.95 -19.69 -7.62
C ASP A 481 -17.66 -20.02 -9.10
N ILE A 482 -17.68 -19.00 -9.98
CA ILE A 482 -17.45 -19.15 -11.43
C ILE A 482 -16.00 -18.88 -11.79
N TYR A 483 -15.43 -17.77 -11.31
CA TYR A 483 -14.09 -17.31 -11.70
C TYR A 483 -12.99 -17.67 -10.70
N GLY A 484 -13.33 -18.37 -9.61
CA GLY A 484 -12.36 -18.78 -8.60
C GLY A 484 -11.67 -17.60 -7.91
N LYS A 485 -12.32 -16.42 -7.85
CA LYS A 485 -11.77 -15.24 -7.17
C LYS A 485 -11.66 -15.50 -5.67
N LYS A 486 -10.42 -15.52 -5.16
CA LYS A 486 -10.13 -15.84 -3.75
C LYS A 486 -9.87 -14.57 -2.96
N CYS A 487 -10.75 -14.28 -2.01
CA CYS A 487 -10.54 -13.31 -0.95
C CYS A 487 -11.34 -13.73 0.31
N ASP A 488 -11.11 -13.04 1.42
CA ASP A 488 -11.75 -13.34 2.71
C ASP A 488 -13.18 -12.79 2.83
N TYR A 489 -13.74 -12.20 1.78
CA TYR A 489 -15.08 -11.61 1.82
C TYR A 489 -16.18 -12.68 1.66
N GLU A 490 -17.23 -12.56 2.47
CA GLU A 490 -18.43 -13.40 2.35
C GLU A 490 -19.10 -13.20 0.98
N ILE A 491 -19.21 -11.94 0.55
CA ILE A 491 -19.71 -11.49 -0.74
C ILE A 491 -18.63 -10.77 -1.54
N ILE A 492 -18.60 -10.96 -2.85
CA ILE A 492 -17.71 -10.26 -3.78
C ILE A 492 -18.61 -9.53 -4.79
N ALA A 493 -18.85 -8.25 -4.55
CA ALA A 493 -19.70 -7.41 -5.37
C ALA A 493 -18.98 -6.97 -6.65
N GLU A 494 -17.73 -6.53 -6.52
CA GLU A 494 -16.90 -6.10 -7.64
C GLU A 494 -15.51 -6.74 -7.55
N SER A 495 -14.93 -7.02 -8.72
CA SER A 495 -13.54 -7.39 -8.91
C SER A 495 -12.94 -6.45 -9.95
N TRP A 496 -12.00 -5.60 -9.54
CA TRP A 496 -11.36 -4.60 -10.41
C TRP A 496 -10.16 -5.24 -11.08
N GLU A 497 -10.38 -5.74 -12.29
CA GLU A 497 -9.50 -6.61 -13.08
C GLU A 497 -8.29 -5.87 -13.64
N LEU A 498 -8.51 -4.68 -14.16
CA LEU A 498 -7.47 -3.76 -14.62
C LEU A 498 -7.72 -2.42 -13.96
N SER A 499 -6.89 -2.07 -12.97
CA SER A 499 -7.05 -0.82 -12.24
C SER A 499 -5.73 -0.23 -11.78
N ALA A 500 -5.48 1.00 -12.21
CA ALA A 500 -4.49 1.89 -11.59
C ALA A 500 -5.16 2.93 -10.66
N HIS A 501 -6.46 2.77 -10.36
CA HIS A 501 -7.21 3.74 -9.57
C HIS A 501 -6.92 3.60 -8.07
N LYS A 502 -6.65 4.73 -7.40
CA LYS A 502 -6.19 4.80 -5.99
C LYS A 502 -7.08 4.04 -4.98
N GLU A 503 -8.39 3.99 -5.23
CA GLU A 503 -9.38 3.33 -4.37
C GLU A 503 -9.37 1.79 -4.49
N GLY A 504 -8.68 1.21 -5.48
CA GLY A 504 -8.60 -0.24 -5.66
C GLY A 504 -7.67 -0.59 -6.80
N GLN A 505 -6.38 -0.77 -6.53
CA GLN A 505 -5.39 -1.05 -7.57
C GLN A 505 -5.20 -2.55 -7.77
N SER A 506 -5.09 -2.96 -9.03
CA SER A 506 -4.66 -4.32 -9.37
C SER A 506 -3.19 -4.53 -9.00
N ILE A 507 -2.77 -5.79 -8.87
CA ILE A 507 -1.39 -6.18 -8.53
C ILE A 507 -0.81 -7.02 -9.66
N VAL A 508 0.42 -6.75 -10.08
CA VAL A 508 1.12 -7.58 -11.06
C VAL A 508 1.39 -8.97 -10.48
N ALA A 509 0.95 -10.01 -11.17
CA ALA A 509 0.92 -11.39 -10.67
C ALA A 509 2.01 -12.29 -11.28
N SER A 510 2.72 -11.81 -12.31
CA SER A 510 3.71 -12.56 -13.09
C SER A 510 4.90 -11.68 -13.48
N GLY A 511 5.94 -12.29 -14.05
CA GLY A 511 7.11 -11.58 -14.54
C GLY A 511 8.04 -11.07 -13.42
N ARG A 512 8.99 -10.23 -13.81
CA ARG A 512 9.98 -9.59 -12.93
C ARG A 512 9.31 -8.63 -11.95
N HIS A 513 8.17 -8.07 -12.34
CA HIS A 513 7.41 -7.07 -11.59
C HIS A 513 6.34 -7.65 -10.66
N LYS A 514 6.32 -8.97 -10.43
CA LYS A 514 5.35 -9.62 -9.55
C LYS A 514 5.31 -9.00 -8.15
N GLY A 515 4.11 -8.70 -7.66
CA GLY A 515 3.82 -8.11 -6.35
C GLY A 515 3.71 -6.58 -6.36
N LEU A 516 4.08 -5.91 -7.47
CA LEU A 516 3.91 -4.46 -7.60
C LEU A 516 2.45 -4.08 -7.79
N LEU A 517 2.05 -2.93 -7.25
CA LEU A 517 0.80 -2.30 -7.65
C LEU A 517 0.87 -1.94 -9.14
N PHE A 518 -0.25 -2.05 -9.84
CA PHE A 518 -0.28 -1.83 -11.28
C PHE A 518 0.16 -0.42 -11.68
N SER A 519 -0.18 0.62 -10.89
CA SER A 519 0.32 1.99 -11.16
C SER A 519 1.84 2.10 -11.09
N GLU A 520 2.49 1.37 -10.18
CA GLU A 520 3.95 1.40 -10.04
C GLU A 520 4.65 0.65 -11.16
N TYR A 521 4.03 -0.43 -11.62
CA TYR A 521 4.46 -1.12 -12.83
C TYR A 521 4.39 -0.17 -14.04
N LEU A 522 3.28 0.54 -14.22
CA LEU A 522 3.11 1.54 -15.28
C LEU A 522 4.16 2.66 -15.21
N ASP A 523 4.49 3.15 -14.00
CA ASP A 523 5.55 4.14 -13.79
C ASP A 523 6.94 3.61 -14.20
N ARG A 524 7.23 2.33 -13.92
CA ARG A 524 8.52 1.69 -14.25
C ARG A 524 8.70 1.45 -15.73
N ILE A 525 7.67 0.91 -16.40
CA ILE A 525 7.75 0.60 -17.83
C ILE A 525 7.67 1.87 -18.70
N GLY A 526 7.22 2.97 -18.12
CA GLY A 526 7.12 4.27 -18.78
C GLY A 526 5.82 4.45 -19.56
N LYS A 527 5.37 5.70 -19.64
CA LYS A 527 4.10 6.08 -20.27
C LYS A 527 4.06 5.74 -21.77
N GLU A 528 5.20 5.72 -22.43
CA GLU A 528 5.37 5.28 -23.82
C GLU A 528 4.80 3.88 -24.06
N LYS A 529 4.81 3.01 -23.04
CA LYS A 529 4.24 1.67 -23.08
C LYS A 529 2.72 1.63 -22.90
N TRP A 530 2.07 2.78 -22.76
CA TRP A 530 0.61 2.88 -22.82
C TRP A 530 0.13 3.14 -24.26
N GLY A 531 1.05 3.47 -25.17
CA GLY A 531 0.79 3.84 -26.55
C GLY A 531 0.64 5.35 -26.76
N TRP A 532 0.78 5.81 -28.00
CA TRP A 532 0.84 7.25 -28.28
C TRP A 532 -0.49 7.97 -27.98
N LYS A 533 -1.64 7.28 -28.12
CA LYS A 533 -2.97 7.83 -27.80
C LYS A 533 -3.12 8.19 -26.32
N CYS A 534 -2.37 7.53 -25.45
CA CYS A 534 -2.40 7.75 -24.01
C CYS A 534 -1.45 8.86 -23.53
N GLN A 535 -0.54 9.37 -24.39
CA GLN A 535 0.46 10.37 -24.00
C GLN A 535 -0.12 11.71 -23.52
N PRO A 536 -1.26 12.20 -24.04
CA PRO A 536 -1.88 13.42 -23.51
C PRO A 536 -2.49 13.27 -22.11
N LEU A 537 -2.73 12.04 -21.64
CA LEU A 537 -3.50 11.78 -20.41
C LEU A 537 -2.62 11.80 -19.17
N GLU A 538 -2.97 12.56 -18.14
CA GLU A 538 -2.21 12.61 -16.89
C GLU A 538 -2.17 11.26 -16.14
N ARG A 539 -3.25 10.47 -16.22
CA ARG A 539 -3.42 9.22 -15.48
C ARG A 539 -3.83 8.09 -16.43
N PHE A 540 -3.62 6.85 -15.99
CA PHE A 540 -4.02 5.67 -16.77
C PHE A 540 -5.54 5.72 -17.07
N PRO A 541 -5.97 5.54 -18.34
CA PRO A 541 -7.32 5.92 -18.78
C PRO A 541 -8.44 4.98 -18.39
N LEU A 542 -8.15 3.71 -18.10
CA LEU A 542 -9.13 2.64 -18.13
C LEU A 542 -9.27 1.93 -16.78
N LEU A 543 -10.50 1.53 -16.47
CA LEU A 543 -10.82 0.62 -15.37
C LEU A 543 -11.75 -0.49 -15.91
N VAL A 544 -11.37 -1.74 -15.70
CA VAL A 544 -12.15 -2.93 -16.09
C VAL A 544 -12.60 -3.66 -14.83
N LYS A 545 -13.87 -4.04 -14.76
CA LYS A 545 -14.43 -4.75 -13.60
C LYS A 545 -15.30 -5.93 -14.00
N LEU A 546 -15.37 -6.91 -13.12
CA LEU A 546 -16.47 -7.86 -13.04
C LEU A 546 -17.40 -7.48 -11.89
N ILE A 547 -18.70 -7.49 -12.14
CA ILE A 547 -19.73 -7.07 -11.17
C ILE A 547 -20.76 -8.20 -11.01
N ASP A 548 -20.95 -8.68 -9.77
CA ASP A 548 -22.00 -9.64 -9.41
C ASP A 548 -23.14 -8.96 -8.65
N ALA A 549 -24.15 -8.52 -9.39
CA ALA A 549 -25.33 -7.84 -8.88
C ALA A 549 -26.37 -8.85 -8.39
N LYS A 550 -26.17 -9.42 -7.19
CA LYS A 550 -27.18 -10.27 -6.54
C LYS A 550 -28.45 -9.49 -6.20
N GLU A 551 -28.30 -8.24 -5.78
CA GLU A 551 -29.40 -7.29 -5.56
C GLU A 551 -29.27 -6.07 -6.48
N ASN A 552 -30.29 -5.22 -6.52
CA ASN A 552 -30.27 -4.01 -7.35
C ASN A 552 -29.14 -3.07 -6.90
N LEU A 553 -28.37 -2.53 -7.83
CA LEU A 553 -27.47 -1.41 -7.53
C LEU A 553 -28.27 -0.12 -7.41
N SER A 554 -27.66 0.88 -6.76
CA SER A 554 -28.28 2.19 -6.62
C SER A 554 -28.57 2.84 -7.96
N VAL A 555 -29.63 3.66 -8.01
CA VAL A 555 -29.84 4.60 -9.11
C VAL A 555 -28.83 5.72 -8.98
N GLN A 556 -28.06 5.93 -10.04
CA GLN A 556 -26.92 6.82 -10.02
C GLN A 556 -26.71 7.50 -11.38
N VAL A 557 -25.85 8.51 -11.37
CA VAL A 557 -25.40 9.23 -12.56
C VAL A 557 -23.92 9.55 -12.40
N HIS A 558 -23.23 9.64 -13.52
CA HIS A 558 -21.80 9.89 -13.60
C HIS A 558 -21.51 11.22 -14.30
N PRO A 559 -20.59 12.06 -13.79
CA PRO A 559 -20.18 13.29 -14.46
C PRO A 559 -19.33 13.03 -15.71
N ASP A 560 -19.28 14.03 -16.59
CA ASP A 560 -18.30 14.10 -17.67
C ASP A 560 -16.92 14.57 -17.15
N ASP A 561 -15.92 14.61 -18.02
CA ASP A 561 -14.56 15.03 -17.65
C ASP A 561 -14.51 16.47 -17.13
N SER A 562 -15.31 17.39 -17.71
CA SER A 562 -15.28 18.80 -17.34
C SER A 562 -15.74 19.00 -15.89
N TYR A 563 -16.88 18.40 -15.54
CA TYR A 563 -17.41 18.51 -14.19
C TYR A 563 -16.57 17.73 -13.18
N ALA A 564 -16.12 16.53 -13.52
CA ALA A 564 -15.34 15.67 -12.63
C ALA A 564 -13.96 16.28 -12.31
N LEU A 565 -13.27 16.86 -13.29
CA LEU A 565 -11.97 17.49 -13.06
C LEU A 565 -12.09 18.72 -12.15
N GLU A 566 -13.14 19.52 -12.33
CA GLU A 566 -13.38 20.72 -11.53
C GLU A 566 -13.80 20.39 -10.08
N LYS A 567 -14.75 19.44 -9.90
CA LYS A 567 -15.38 19.20 -8.60
C LYS A 567 -14.72 18.07 -7.80
N GLU A 568 -14.12 17.09 -8.47
CA GLU A 568 -13.63 15.86 -7.85
C GLU A 568 -12.12 15.64 -8.09
N ASN A 569 -11.50 16.42 -9.00
CA ASN A 569 -10.13 16.21 -9.46
C ASN A 569 -9.90 14.77 -9.98
N GLU A 570 -10.89 14.24 -10.70
CA GLU A 570 -10.91 12.92 -11.33
C GLU A 570 -11.39 13.02 -12.78
N TYR A 571 -11.18 11.97 -13.57
CA TYR A 571 -11.79 11.87 -14.89
C TYR A 571 -13.30 11.66 -14.76
N GLY A 572 -14.02 12.00 -15.81
CA GLY A 572 -15.42 11.63 -15.98
C GLY A 572 -15.56 10.11 -16.07
N LYS A 573 -16.80 9.65 -16.13
CA LYS A 573 -17.10 8.21 -16.12
C LYS A 573 -18.14 7.86 -17.18
N ASN A 574 -17.64 7.69 -18.40
CA ASN A 574 -18.32 6.96 -19.47
C ASN A 574 -18.00 5.48 -19.32
N GLU A 575 -18.99 4.63 -19.57
CA GLU A 575 -18.88 3.19 -19.33
C GLU A 575 -19.64 2.35 -20.35
N MET A 576 -19.34 1.06 -20.35
CA MET A 576 -20.02 0.03 -21.10
C MET A 576 -20.23 -1.19 -20.22
N TRP A 577 -21.41 -1.80 -20.32
CA TRP A 577 -21.73 -3.06 -19.66
C TRP A 577 -21.93 -4.18 -20.68
N TYR A 578 -21.22 -5.29 -20.48
CA TYR A 578 -21.42 -6.54 -21.22
C TYR A 578 -22.01 -7.60 -20.29
N ILE A 579 -23.16 -8.17 -20.67
CA ILE A 579 -23.89 -9.13 -19.84
C ILE A 579 -23.28 -10.52 -20.01
N LEU A 580 -22.55 -10.98 -18.98
CA LEU A 580 -21.90 -12.29 -18.97
C LEU A 580 -22.89 -13.39 -18.60
N GLN A 581 -23.70 -13.16 -17.56
CA GLN A 581 -24.80 -14.03 -17.16
C GLN A 581 -25.92 -13.19 -16.55
N CYS A 582 -27.15 -13.68 -16.62
CA CYS A 582 -28.29 -13.01 -15.98
C CYS A 582 -29.40 -14.01 -15.66
N ASP A 583 -30.18 -13.71 -14.61
CA ASP A 583 -31.40 -14.46 -14.30
C ASP A 583 -32.52 -14.08 -15.30
N PRO A 584 -33.56 -14.91 -15.49
CA PRO A 584 -34.60 -14.65 -16.50
C PRO A 584 -35.33 -13.31 -16.39
N ASP A 585 -35.47 -12.77 -15.17
CA ASP A 585 -36.17 -11.50 -14.91
C ASP A 585 -35.22 -10.30 -14.74
N SER A 586 -33.92 -10.51 -14.92
CA SER A 586 -32.91 -9.46 -14.80
C SER A 586 -33.13 -8.36 -15.83
N CYS A 587 -32.79 -7.15 -15.42
CA CYS A 587 -32.91 -5.95 -16.24
C CYS A 587 -31.83 -4.95 -15.87
N ILE A 588 -31.65 -3.95 -16.71
CA ILE A 588 -30.99 -2.71 -16.34
C ILE A 588 -31.98 -1.55 -16.40
N TYR A 589 -31.69 -0.50 -15.64
CA TYR A 589 -32.30 0.80 -15.81
C TYR A 589 -31.28 1.70 -16.50
N CYS A 590 -31.60 2.23 -17.67
CA CYS A 590 -30.65 3.04 -18.44
C CYS A 590 -31.36 4.21 -19.13
N GLY A 591 -31.12 5.40 -18.59
CA GLY A 591 -31.72 6.66 -18.97
C GLY A 591 -33.22 6.75 -18.74
N PHE A 592 -33.81 7.87 -19.17
CA PHE A 592 -35.25 8.10 -19.06
C PHE A 592 -36.03 7.49 -20.24
N LYS A 593 -37.24 7.01 -19.96
CA LYS A 593 -38.14 6.44 -21.00
C LYS A 593 -38.76 7.50 -21.94
N ARG A 594 -38.68 8.76 -21.54
CA ARG A 594 -39.12 9.97 -22.25
C ARG A 594 -38.27 11.15 -21.76
N ASP A 595 -38.34 12.28 -22.45
CA ASP A 595 -37.81 13.52 -21.90
C ASP A 595 -38.53 13.86 -20.59
N VAL A 596 -37.76 14.31 -19.60
CA VAL A 596 -38.25 14.71 -18.27
C VAL A 596 -37.72 16.10 -17.91
N THR A 597 -38.29 16.74 -16.90
CA THR A 597 -37.71 17.97 -16.32
C THR A 597 -36.96 17.67 -15.02
N ARG A 598 -36.10 18.61 -14.60
CA ARG A 598 -35.39 18.53 -13.33
C ARG A 598 -36.36 18.41 -12.15
N GLU A 599 -37.44 19.17 -12.15
CA GLU A 599 -38.45 19.18 -11.08
C GLU A 599 -39.20 17.84 -11.01
N GLU A 600 -39.45 17.20 -12.16
CA GLU A 600 -40.03 15.85 -12.19
C GLU A 600 -39.10 14.82 -11.52
N VAL A 601 -37.79 14.93 -11.76
CA VAL A 601 -36.79 14.03 -11.16
C VAL A 601 -36.65 14.27 -9.66
N GLU A 602 -36.53 15.54 -9.23
CA GLU A 602 -36.45 15.92 -7.82
C GLU A 602 -37.63 15.36 -7.03
N LYS A 603 -38.86 15.59 -7.54
CA LYS A 603 -40.08 15.06 -6.93
C LYS A 603 -40.10 13.53 -6.88
N ALA A 604 -39.70 12.86 -7.96
CA ALA A 604 -39.69 11.40 -8.00
C ALA A 604 -38.66 10.78 -7.04
N VAL A 605 -37.56 11.47 -6.74
CA VAL A 605 -36.60 10.99 -5.74
C VAL A 605 -37.14 11.20 -4.33
N GLU A 606 -37.71 12.36 -4.01
CA GLU A 606 -38.36 12.63 -2.71
C GLU A 606 -39.47 11.61 -2.40
N GLU A 607 -40.27 11.27 -3.40
CA GLU A 607 -41.37 10.31 -3.28
C GLU A 607 -40.91 8.83 -3.39
N ASN A 608 -39.62 8.56 -3.59
CA ASN A 608 -39.06 7.21 -3.84
C ASN A 608 -39.65 6.49 -5.07
N THR A 609 -40.07 7.25 -6.09
CA THR A 609 -40.71 6.75 -7.32
C THR A 609 -39.83 6.89 -8.57
N ILE A 610 -38.55 7.26 -8.44
CA ILE A 610 -37.63 7.52 -9.57
C ILE A 610 -37.58 6.41 -10.62
N LEU A 611 -37.68 5.13 -10.21
CA LEU A 611 -37.69 3.99 -11.14
C LEU A 611 -38.84 4.04 -12.16
N SER A 612 -39.92 4.75 -11.84
CA SER A 612 -41.05 4.94 -12.75
C SER A 612 -40.72 5.84 -13.94
N LEU A 613 -39.71 6.70 -13.82
CA LEU A 613 -39.23 7.57 -14.90
C LEU A 613 -38.19 6.88 -15.79
N LEU A 614 -37.47 5.90 -15.22
CA LEU A 614 -36.37 5.22 -15.90
C LEU A 614 -36.86 4.23 -16.96
N ASN A 615 -36.05 4.06 -18.00
CA ASN A 615 -36.22 3.02 -18.99
C ASN A 615 -35.73 1.68 -18.42
N ARG A 616 -36.65 0.75 -18.12
CA ARG A 616 -36.33 -0.60 -17.66
C ARG A 616 -36.17 -1.53 -18.87
N ILE A 617 -34.96 -2.02 -19.09
CA ILE A 617 -34.58 -2.84 -20.24
C ILE A 617 -34.31 -4.27 -19.76
N PRO A 618 -35.11 -5.28 -20.14
CA PRO A 618 -34.76 -6.68 -19.92
C PRO A 618 -33.45 -7.02 -20.62
N ILE A 619 -32.63 -7.86 -19.99
CA ILE A 619 -31.31 -8.23 -20.52
C ILE A 619 -31.20 -9.73 -20.77
N LYS A 620 -30.31 -10.11 -21.69
CA LYS A 620 -29.85 -11.49 -21.89
C LYS A 620 -28.33 -11.54 -21.97
N GLN A 621 -27.76 -12.72 -21.76
CA GLN A 621 -26.33 -12.97 -21.97
C GLN A 621 -25.91 -12.54 -23.38
N GLY A 622 -24.77 -11.85 -23.47
CA GLY A 622 -24.22 -11.31 -24.70
C GLY A 622 -24.74 -9.92 -25.10
N ASP A 623 -25.71 -9.35 -24.38
CA ASP A 623 -26.10 -7.95 -24.59
C ASP A 623 -24.98 -6.99 -24.16
N ALA A 624 -24.87 -5.85 -24.85
CA ALA A 624 -23.92 -4.78 -24.54
C ALA A 624 -24.62 -3.42 -24.50
N PHE A 625 -24.26 -2.56 -23.55
CA PHE A 625 -24.86 -1.25 -23.35
C PHE A 625 -23.79 -0.20 -23.11
N PHE A 626 -23.69 0.80 -23.99
CA PHE A 626 -22.86 1.98 -23.75
C PHE A 626 -23.65 3.05 -22.98
N ILE A 627 -23.02 3.59 -21.93
CA ILE A 627 -23.64 4.51 -20.98
C ILE A 627 -22.79 5.78 -20.96
N PRO A 628 -23.19 6.81 -21.71
CA PRO A 628 -22.55 8.11 -21.67
C PRO A 628 -22.65 8.74 -20.27
N ALA A 629 -21.64 9.51 -19.90
CA ALA A 629 -21.71 10.39 -18.74
C ALA A 629 -22.96 11.29 -18.82
N GLY A 630 -23.60 11.53 -17.66
CA GLY A 630 -24.88 12.22 -17.53
C GLY A 630 -26.11 11.32 -17.62
N THR A 631 -25.98 10.09 -18.13
CA THR A 631 -27.10 9.14 -18.18
C THR A 631 -27.42 8.61 -16.79
N VAL A 632 -28.67 8.75 -16.33
CA VAL A 632 -29.12 8.09 -15.09
C VAL A 632 -29.28 6.59 -15.31
N HIS A 633 -28.73 5.74 -14.44
CA HIS A 633 -28.76 4.30 -14.65
C HIS A 633 -28.67 3.49 -13.33
N ALA A 634 -28.96 2.20 -13.42
CA ALA A 634 -28.75 1.20 -12.37
C ALA A 634 -28.69 -0.21 -12.95
N ILE A 635 -27.80 -1.04 -12.41
CA ILE A 635 -27.77 -2.48 -12.69
C ILE A 635 -28.84 -3.17 -11.83
N GLY A 636 -29.75 -3.90 -12.46
CA GLY A 636 -30.77 -4.68 -11.76
C GLY A 636 -30.22 -6.02 -11.25
N LYS A 637 -30.91 -6.54 -10.24
CA LYS A 637 -30.56 -7.81 -9.58
C LYS A 637 -30.49 -9.01 -10.54
N GLY A 638 -29.71 -10.01 -10.14
CA GLY A 638 -29.50 -11.25 -10.87
C GLY A 638 -28.48 -11.16 -12.01
N SER A 639 -27.77 -10.04 -12.16
CA SER A 639 -26.87 -9.80 -13.29
C SER A 639 -25.40 -10.06 -12.92
N LEU A 640 -24.65 -10.72 -13.79
CA LEU A 640 -23.18 -10.79 -13.76
C LEU A 640 -22.65 -10.11 -15.02
N ILE A 641 -21.88 -9.05 -14.86
CA ILE A 641 -21.46 -8.21 -15.99
C ILE A 641 -19.96 -7.94 -15.99
N CYS A 642 -19.43 -7.67 -17.18
CA CYS A 642 -18.15 -7.00 -17.36
C CYS A 642 -18.40 -5.51 -17.62
N GLU A 643 -17.84 -4.64 -16.77
CA GLU A 643 -17.90 -3.19 -16.90
C GLU A 643 -16.56 -2.66 -17.42
N ILE A 644 -16.59 -1.90 -18.51
CA ILE A 644 -15.45 -1.15 -19.06
C ILE A 644 -15.75 0.32 -18.89
N GLN A 645 -14.86 1.06 -18.24
CA GLN A 645 -15.09 2.47 -17.95
C GLN A 645 -13.80 3.27 -17.99
N GLN A 646 -13.94 4.60 -18.10
CA GLN A 646 -12.85 5.49 -17.74
C GLN A 646 -12.37 5.21 -16.30
N SER A 647 -11.08 5.45 -16.02
CA SER A 647 -10.48 5.27 -14.70
C SER A 647 -10.97 6.32 -13.70
N SER A 648 -12.19 6.14 -13.21
CA SER A 648 -12.91 7.04 -12.32
C SER A 648 -13.81 6.26 -11.38
N ASN A 649 -13.89 6.68 -10.12
CA ASN A 649 -14.85 6.14 -9.16
C ASN A 649 -15.97 7.15 -8.82
N CYS A 650 -16.08 8.23 -9.58
CA CYS A 650 -17.03 9.29 -9.31
C CYS A 650 -18.48 8.85 -9.59
N THR A 651 -19.29 8.79 -8.54
CA THR A 651 -20.66 8.28 -8.58
C THR A 651 -21.59 9.17 -7.77
N TYR A 652 -22.59 9.76 -8.43
CA TYR A 652 -23.63 10.53 -7.73
C TYR A 652 -24.91 9.70 -7.61
N ARG A 653 -25.16 9.24 -6.39
CA ARG A 653 -26.31 8.40 -6.06
C ARG A 653 -27.58 9.23 -5.85
N LEU A 654 -28.67 8.85 -6.52
CA LEU A 654 -29.98 9.46 -6.33
C LEU A 654 -30.89 8.63 -5.43
N TYR A 655 -30.85 7.31 -5.56
CA TYR A 655 -31.75 6.43 -4.82
C TYR A 655 -31.10 5.08 -4.53
N ASP A 656 -31.32 4.60 -3.31
CA ASP A 656 -30.70 3.37 -2.82
C ASP A 656 -31.67 2.34 -2.20
N TYR A 657 -32.95 2.42 -2.57
CA TYR A 657 -33.99 1.51 -2.05
C TYR A 657 -34.13 1.59 -0.52
N ASN A 658 -33.70 2.71 0.09
CA ASN A 658 -33.67 2.90 1.54
C ASN A 658 -32.98 1.73 2.26
N ARG A 659 -31.95 1.15 1.64
CA ARG A 659 -31.16 0.08 2.24
C ARG A 659 -30.29 0.61 3.35
N LYS A 660 -30.17 -0.19 4.40
CA LYS A 660 -29.27 0.05 5.51
C LYS A 660 -28.11 -0.93 5.43
N ASP A 661 -26.93 -0.47 5.77
CA ASP A 661 -25.77 -1.36 5.98
C ASP A 661 -25.98 -2.24 7.23
N LYS A 662 -25.06 -3.18 7.46
CA LYS A 662 -25.08 -4.04 8.65
C LYS A 662 -24.98 -3.28 9.99
N TYR A 663 -24.65 -1.99 9.95
CA TYR A 663 -24.57 -1.11 11.10
C TYR A 663 -25.82 -0.20 11.23
N GLY A 664 -26.82 -0.36 10.35
CA GLY A 664 -28.08 0.39 10.37
C GLY A 664 -28.04 1.75 9.69
N ASN A 665 -26.96 2.11 9.00
CA ASN A 665 -26.79 3.40 8.34
C ASN A 665 -27.26 3.36 6.87
N TYR A 666 -27.87 4.45 6.40
CA TYR A 666 -28.15 4.63 4.97
C TYR A 666 -26.88 5.02 4.21
N ARG A 667 -26.80 4.65 2.93
CA ARG A 667 -25.74 5.15 2.05
C ARG A 667 -26.02 6.58 1.63
N GLU A 668 -24.95 7.36 1.45
CA GLU A 668 -25.03 8.75 1.02
C GLU A 668 -25.70 8.89 -0.36
N LEU A 669 -26.55 9.91 -0.46
CA LEU A 669 -27.18 10.39 -1.68
C LEU A 669 -26.57 11.75 -2.04
N HIS A 670 -26.37 12.01 -3.33
CA HIS A 670 -25.61 13.14 -3.86
C HIS A 670 -26.51 14.03 -4.71
N MET A 671 -27.65 14.44 -4.17
CA MET A 671 -28.75 15.04 -4.95
C MET A 671 -28.32 16.25 -5.77
N GLU A 672 -27.65 17.22 -5.16
CA GLU A 672 -27.23 18.45 -5.85
C GLU A 672 -26.28 18.15 -7.02
N LYS A 673 -25.26 17.31 -6.78
CA LYS A 673 -24.28 16.92 -7.81
C LYS A 673 -24.92 16.07 -8.90
N ALA A 674 -25.79 15.12 -8.53
CA ALA A 674 -26.49 14.26 -9.48
C ALA A 674 -27.34 15.08 -10.46
N LEU A 675 -28.14 16.01 -9.95
CA LEU A 675 -29.03 16.84 -10.78
C LEU A 675 -28.25 17.83 -11.65
N ALA A 676 -27.04 18.22 -11.24
CA ALA A 676 -26.19 19.14 -12.00
C ALA A 676 -25.60 18.51 -13.27
N VAL A 677 -25.40 17.19 -13.29
CA VAL A 677 -24.73 16.49 -14.40
C VAL A 677 -25.66 15.62 -15.23
N MET A 678 -26.92 15.47 -14.80
CA MET A 678 -27.89 14.58 -15.41
C MET A 678 -28.34 15.09 -16.78
N ASP A 679 -28.37 14.18 -17.75
CA ASP A 679 -29.08 14.36 -19.01
C ASP A 679 -30.55 13.97 -18.81
N TYR A 680 -31.44 14.92 -19.07
CA TYR A 680 -32.88 14.77 -18.88
C TYR A 680 -33.62 14.32 -20.15
N SER A 681 -32.89 14.13 -21.25
CA SER A 681 -33.44 13.62 -22.49
C SER A 681 -33.70 12.11 -22.45
N ARG A 682 -34.58 11.65 -23.32
CA ARG A 682 -34.81 10.23 -23.54
C ARG A 682 -33.53 9.54 -24.01
N TYR A 683 -33.19 8.43 -23.36
CA TYR A 683 -32.03 7.63 -23.77
C TYR A 683 -32.34 6.72 -24.96
N GLU A 684 -31.37 6.66 -25.88
CA GLU A 684 -31.39 5.75 -27.03
C GLU A 684 -30.27 4.73 -26.91
N VAL A 685 -30.65 3.45 -26.97
CA VAL A 685 -29.70 2.32 -26.89
C VAL A 685 -28.85 2.30 -28.16
N GLN A 686 -27.54 2.48 -28.00
CA GLN A 686 -26.58 2.35 -29.10
C GLN A 686 -26.32 0.87 -29.38
N ARG A 687 -26.29 0.48 -30.66
CA ARG A 687 -25.97 -0.90 -31.09
C ARG A 687 -24.84 -0.90 -32.11
N PHE A 688 -23.92 -1.85 -31.94
CA PHE A 688 -22.72 -2.01 -32.78
C PHE A 688 -22.71 -3.36 -33.53
N ASP A 689 -23.88 -4.01 -33.66
CA ASP A 689 -24.02 -5.38 -34.17
C ASP A 689 -23.54 -5.57 -35.62
N SER A 690 -23.38 -4.49 -36.39
CA SER A 690 -22.98 -4.52 -37.80
C SER A 690 -21.50 -4.86 -38.06
N GLU A 691 -20.66 -4.96 -37.03
CA GLU A 691 -19.21 -5.14 -37.16
C GLU A 691 -18.73 -6.44 -36.48
N THR A 692 -19.23 -7.57 -36.98
CA THR A 692 -18.83 -8.92 -36.53
C THR A 692 -17.89 -9.56 -37.55
N ILE A 693 -16.79 -10.15 -37.09
CA ILE A 693 -15.87 -10.95 -37.90
C ILE A 693 -15.96 -12.39 -37.40
N GLU A 694 -16.27 -13.33 -38.29
CA GLU A 694 -16.39 -14.75 -37.97
C GLU A 694 -15.54 -15.58 -38.93
N THR A 695 -14.67 -16.42 -38.38
CA THR A 695 -13.87 -17.42 -39.09
C THR A 695 -14.06 -18.79 -38.43
N GLU A 696 -13.41 -19.83 -38.95
CA GLU A 696 -13.44 -21.17 -38.32
C GLU A 696 -12.81 -21.16 -36.91
N ASP A 697 -11.82 -20.29 -36.67
CA ASP A 697 -11.04 -20.26 -35.42
C ASP A 697 -11.53 -19.19 -34.42
N VAL A 698 -12.23 -18.14 -34.89
CA VAL A 698 -12.58 -16.99 -34.03
C VAL A 698 -13.86 -16.27 -34.45
N LEU A 699 -14.62 -15.82 -33.45
CA LEU A 699 -15.72 -14.86 -33.58
C LEU A 699 -15.41 -13.59 -32.80
N LEU A 700 -15.24 -12.47 -33.50
CA LEU A 700 -15.04 -11.14 -32.94
C LEU A 700 -16.28 -10.28 -33.13
N ARG A 701 -16.73 -9.60 -32.08
CA ARG A 701 -17.83 -8.63 -32.14
C ARG A 701 -17.46 -7.38 -31.36
N ILE A 702 -17.58 -6.22 -32.01
CA ILE A 702 -17.44 -4.93 -31.32
C ILE A 702 -18.65 -4.73 -30.41
N LEU A 703 -18.38 -4.58 -29.11
CA LEU A 703 -19.38 -4.36 -28.08
C LEU A 703 -19.68 -2.87 -27.90
N SER A 704 -18.65 -2.03 -28.02
CA SER A 704 -18.75 -0.57 -27.93
C SER A 704 -17.50 0.09 -28.49
N ARG A 705 -17.68 1.26 -29.11
CA ARG A 705 -16.60 2.14 -29.55
C ARG A 705 -16.94 3.58 -29.18
N CYS A 706 -16.06 4.24 -28.45
CA CYS A 706 -16.21 5.64 -28.10
C CYS A 706 -14.85 6.35 -28.15
N LYS A 707 -14.83 7.67 -27.88
CA LYS A 707 -13.57 8.44 -27.88
C LYS A 707 -12.56 8.02 -26.80
N TYR A 708 -12.96 7.18 -25.84
CA TYR A 708 -12.13 6.78 -24.70
C TYR A 708 -11.60 5.36 -24.81
N PHE A 709 -12.36 4.45 -25.44
CA PHE A 709 -12.00 3.04 -25.58
C PHE A 709 -12.85 2.35 -26.65
N GLU A 710 -12.29 1.27 -27.18
CA GLU A 710 -13.01 0.25 -27.94
C GLU A 710 -12.96 -1.08 -27.18
N CYS A 711 -14.09 -1.77 -27.17
CA CYS A 711 -14.22 -3.07 -26.53
C CYS A 711 -14.80 -4.11 -27.50
N VAL A 712 -14.15 -5.27 -27.54
CA VAL A 712 -14.44 -6.38 -28.44
C VAL A 712 -14.62 -7.66 -27.63
N SER A 713 -15.69 -8.41 -27.89
CA SER A 713 -15.78 -9.80 -27.45
C SER A 713 -15.12 -10.72 -28.48
N CYS A 714 -14.30 -11.65 -28.02
CA CYS A 714 -13.61 -12.65 -28.82
C CYS A 714 -13.97 -14.05 -28.29
N THR A 715 -14.63 -14.86 -29.12
CA THR A 715 -14.82 -16.29 -28.87
C THR A 715 -13.81 -17.04 -29.73
N LEU A 716 -12.94 -17.82 -29.09
CA LEU A 716 -11.82 -18.52 -29.69
C LEU A 716 -12.07 -20.03 -29.69
N HIS A 717 -11.89 -20.68 -30.84
CA HIS A 717 -12.02 -22.13 -31.07
C HIS A 717 -10.77 -22.76 -31.71
N GLY A 718 -9.65 -22.04 -31.64
CA GLY A 718 -8.45 -22.39 -32.37
C GLY A 718 -7.38 -21.35 -32.13
N THR A 719 -6.94 -20.68 -33.20
CA THR A 719 -5.84 -19.71 -33.13
C THR A 719 -6.27 -18.32 -33.59
N TYR A 720 -5.91 -17.31 -32.81
CA TYR A 720 -6.12 -15.91 -33.15
C TYR A 720 -4.83 -15.11 -33.00
N SER A 721 -4.46 -14.40 -34.07
CA SER A 721 -3.33 -13.47 -34.07
C SER A 721 -3.82 -12.09 -33.66
N LEU A 722 -3.49 -11.67 -32.44
CA LEU A 722 -3.71 -10.31 -31.97
C LEU A 722 -2.55 -9.42 -32.44
N GLU A 723 -2.83 -8.54 -33.39
CA GLU A 723 -1.84 -7.62 -33.94
C GLU A 723 -1.91 -6.25 -33.23
N GLU A 724 -0.86 -5.92 -32.50
CA GLU A 724 -0.74 -4.60 -31.89
C GLU A 724 -0.18 -3.60 -32.91
N ASP A 725 -0.85 -2.45 -33.05
CA ASP A 725 -0.44 -1.36 -33.94
C ASP A 725 0.45 -0.32 -33.23
N GLY A 726 0.70 -0.51 -31.92
CA GLY A 726 1.44 0.41 -31.06
C GLY A 726 0.67 1.67 -30.67
N ASN A 727 -0.60 1.79 -31.05
CA ASN A 727 -1.40 2.98 -30.78
C ASN A 727 -1.82 3.08 -29.31
N SER A 728 -2.12 1.95 -28.69
CA SER A 728 -2.50 1.81 -27.28
C SER A 728 -2.10 0.43 -26.73
N PHE A 729 -2.17 0.29 -25.40
CA PHE A 729 -2.07 -1.00 -24.72
C PHE A 729 -3.32 -1.86 -24.97
N TYR A 730 -3.22 -3.16 -24.69
CA TYR A 730 -4.37 -4.07 -24.68
C TYR A 730 -4.64 -4.63 -23.28
N SER A 731 -5.92 -4.67 -22.92
CA SER A 731 -6.44 -5.39 -21.75
C SER A 731 -7.20 -6.63 -22.24
N LEU A 732 -6.78 -7.81 -21.82
CA LEU A 732 -7.44 -9.08 -22.11
C LEU A 732 -8.01 -9.66 -20.83
N LEU A 733 -9.34 -9.80 -20.78
CA LEU A 733 -10.04 -10.47 -19.69
C LEU A 733 -10.65 -11.78 -20.21
N CYS A 734 -10.19 -12.92 -19.70
CA CYS A 734 -10.79 -14.21 -20.04
C CYS A 734 -12.06 -14.42 -19.21
N VAL A 735 -13.21 -14.52 -19.85
CA VAL A 735 -14.53 -14.67 -19.20
C VAL A 735 -15.11 -16.08 -19.34
N GLY A 736 -14.46 -16.94 -20.11
CA GLY A 736 -14.83 -18.36 -20.29
C GLY A 736 -13.68 -19.17 -20.90
N GLY A 737 -13.65 -20.47 -20.59
CA GLY A 737 -12.68 -21.42 -21.18
C GLY A 737 -11.23 -21.23 -20.74
N ASN A 738 -10.31 -21.61 -21.62
CA ASN A 738 -8.86 -21.59 -21.43
C ASN A 738 -8.10 -21.37 -22.76
N ALA A 739 -7.01 -20.62 -22.70
CA ALA A 739 -6.11 -20.44 -23.84
C ALA A 739 -4.66 -20.30 -23.38
N VAL A 740 -3.75 -20.23 -24.35
CA VAL A 740 -2.35 -19.87 -24.14
C VAL A 740 -2.07 -18.61 -24.95
N LEU A 741 -1.53 -17.58 -24.29
CA LEU A 741 -1.00 -16.38 -24.95
C LEU A 741 0.50 -16.54 -25.16
N LYS A 742 0.97 -16.27 -26.38
CA LYS A 742 2.38 -16.32 -26.76
C LYS A 742 2.80 -15.02 -27.43
N ASN A 743 4.05 -14.62 -27.24
CA ASN A 743 4.67 -13.61 -28.09
C ASN A 743 4.98 -14.19 -29.49
N GLN A 744 5.28 -13.34 -30.47
CA GLN A 744 5.52 -13.75 -31.86
C GLN A 744 6.59 -14.84 -32.02
N GLU A 745 7.64 -14.80 -31.18
CA GLU A 745 8.74 -15.77 -31.22
C GLU A 745 8.41 -17.09 -30.49
N GLY A 746 7.33 -17.13 -29.71
CA GLY A 746 6.96 -18.26 -28.86
C GLY A 746 7.90 -18.47 -27.66
N THR A 747 8.83 -17.56 -27.41
CA THR A 747 9.81 -17.61 -26.31
C THR A 747 9.16 -17.33 -24.96
N GLU A 748 8.13 -16.49 -24.94
CA GLU A 748 7.32 -16.19 -23.75
C GLU A 748 5.90 -16.70 -23.95
N ARG A 749 5.38 -17.36 -22.91
CA ARG A 749 4.04 -17.96 -22.91
C ARG A 749 3.34 -17.80 -21.57
N MET A 750 2.02 -17.68 -21.61
CA MET A 750 1.16 -17.61 -20.42
C MET A 750 -0.10 -18.43 -20.63
N ASP A 751 -0.34 -19.39 -19.73
CA ASP A 751 -1.61 -20.10 -19.65
C ASP A 751 -2.68 -19.17 -19.08
N ILE A 752 -3.85 -19.12 -19.71
CA ILE A 752 -4.97 -18.25 -19.35
C ILE A 752 -6.20 -19.12 -19.14
N LYS A 753 -6.96 -18.81 -18.10
CA LYS A 753 -8.25 -19.44 -17.78
C LYS A 753 -9.29 -18.39 -17.46
N ALA A 754 -10.56 -18.78 -17.47
CA ALA A 754 -11.66 -17.91 -17.05
C ALA A 754 -11.36 -17.25 -15.69
N GLY A 755 -11.51 -15.93 -15.65
CA GLY A 755 -11.20 -15.06 -14.51
C GLY A 755 -9.80 -14.43 -14.56
N ASP A 756 -8.90 -14.84 -15.45
CA ASP A 756 -7.59 -14.20 -15.56
C ASP A 756 -7.66 -12.87 -16.33
N SER A 757 -6.88 -11.89 -15.88
CA SER A 757 -6.72 -10.57 -16.52
C SER A 757 -5.28 -10.34 -16.91
N ILE A 758 -5.07 -9.89 -18.14
CA ILE A 758 -3.75 -9.73 -18.73
C ILE A 758 -3.64 -8.31 -19.30
N PHE A 759 -2.53 -7.66 -18.96
CA PHE A 759 -2.13 -6.38 -19.55
C PHE A 759 -0.99 -6.62 -20.55
N ILE A 760 -1.16 -6.08 -21.76
CA ILE A 760 -0.17 -6.11 -22.83
C ILE A 760 0.26 -4.65 -23.07
N PRO A 761 1.53 -4.28 -22.78
CA PRO A 761 2.03 -2.94 -23.01
C PRO A 761 2.22 -2.65 -24.50
N ALA A 762 2.02 -1.39 -24.90
CA ALA A 762 2.23 -0.90 -26.26
C ALA A 762 3.67 -1.17 -26.75
N GLY A 763 3.80 -1.96 -27.81
CA GLY A 763 5.08 -2.31 -28.42
C GLY A 763 5.06 -2.54 -29.93
N GLY A 764 3.88 -2.64 -30.55
CA GLY A 764 3.74 -2.97 -31.98
C GLY A 764 4.11 -4.42 -32.27
N GLN A 765 3.84 -5.32 -31.31
CA GLN A 765 4.17 -6.74 -31.39
C GLN A 765 2.97 -7.58 -31.86
N LYS A 766 3.25 -8.79 -32.34
CA LYS A 766 2.20 -9.78 -32.63
C LYS A 766 2.12 -10.80 -31.51
N PHE A 767 0.90 -11.12 -31.12
CA PHE A 767 0.60 -12.11 -30.10
C PHE A 767 -0.28 -13.21 -30.67
N LEU A 768 -0.09 -14.42 -30.17
CA LEU A 768 -0.86 -15.59 -30.59
C LEU A 768 -1.67 -16.10 -29.40
N LEU A 769 -2.99 -16.11 -29.54
CA LEU A 769 -3.94 -16.75 -28.63
C LEU A 769 -4.34 -18.10 -29.21
N GLU A 770 -4.10 -19.18 -28.47
CA GLU A 770 -4.43 -20.54 -28.88
C GLU A 770 -5.28 -21.25 -27.83
N GLY A 771 -6.42 -21.82 -28.22
CA GLY A 771 -7.25 -22.64 -27.34
C GLY A 771 -8.76 -22.48 -27.57
N GLU A 772 -9.51 -22.67 -26.49
CA GLU A 772 -10.97 -22.64 -26.46
C GLU A 772 -11.41 -21.69 -25.35
N GLY A 773 -11.78 -20.46 -25.68
CA GLY A 773 -12.04 -19.45 -24.66
C GLY A 773 -12.82 -18.23 -25.13
N GLU A 774 -13.36 -17.50 -24.17
CA GLU A 774 -14.08 -16.25 -24.38
C GLU A 774 -13.32 -15.11 -23.71
N PHE A 775 -13.08 -14.04 -24.46
CA PHE A 775 -12.28 -12.90 -24.04
C PHE A 775 -13.00 -11.58 -24.28
N ILE A 776 -12.83 -10.66 -23.34
CA ILE A 776 -13.13 -9.24 -23.53
C ILE A 776 -11.80 -8.54 -23.74
N ILE A 777 -11.61 -7.98 -24.94
CA ILE A 777 -10.41 -7.28 -25.36
C ILE A 777 -10.73 -5.79 -25.40
N THR A 778 -9.94 -4.98 -24.70
CA THR A 778 -10.16 -3.52 -24.63
C THR A 778 -8.87 -2.77 -24.91
N HIS A 779 -8.98 -1.72 -25.71
CA HIS A 779 -7.88 -0.81 -26.06
C HIS A 779 -8.39 0.63 -26.22
N ILE A 780 -7.48 1.59 -26.42
CA ILE A 780 -7.75 3.04 -26.59
C ILE A 780 -7.62 3.44 -28.05
#